data_AF-A0A7X1DLD9-F1
#
_entry.id   AF-A0A7X1DLD9-F1
#
_cell.length_a   1.000
_cell.length_b   1.000
_cell.length_c   1.000
_cell.angle_alpha   90.00
_cell.angle_beta   90.00
_cell.angle_gamma   90.00
#
_symmetry.space_group_name_H-M   'P 1'
#
loop_
_entity.id
_entity.type
_entity.pdbx_description
1 polymer ?
#
loop_
_entity_poly.entity_id
_entity_poly.type
_entity_poly.pdbx_seq_one_letter_code
_entity_poly.pdbx_strand_id
1 'polypeptide(L)'
;MPKSFEEKLLASSYLHRPLEVPTDKALETRLQQKEVLTSKVVMDADTPSEFHHRGVGKLERIADNQLRLSSPVTMPNWPEGTPDDGDYCNFGSVYAVQTIDRQDWTTFNRVRLEVFPEFEGLSNAYITIQFKNDGLLKVPDIYDREGVHGVNLISDEWNDIIIEIADLPRDAITELSISYYLQGPEKLSKDNIALRVRSIHLEAIETPENTKGWLPNKNVLSYAHNGYGEETAKTAFADEAFIEMPFEVLDAKTKLPVFAGVASRLETELGVFAVLDFSNFKDVGSYYLQIGDIETRSFPIGDMDVKWTTSIWKSLNFIFCERCGYPIPGKHATCHADIVAEHDGKILSFNGGWHDAGDVSQQLIQTAEVTMALYEVAAAQKSNPLLYGRLVEEGEWGADFLLKTRFGDGYRATSAGMSRWTDGLIGGMDDAEARVHNQAYENFYCAGIEAYIHDRITTNDALKRTLKQIAVEDFDFALAEMTKQGIHQKPIFWEHTYQTSESLYYATAAFSAAMLYQITQDSKYEAHLTTFLENMLACQEQIGITGDNGTTYAGFFYRNKERKIIQHFNQQAREHLYLLALEQAMIASPNHESYAKWYQAVELYGNYIKQIMPFVAPYPLIPAGFYHKDEYLDDTSFELQHLLVDERAREEYQLQYKEGIPINQDITLRKFPIWFSFRGNNAILLSAGKACSITGTILNDEKLLKIAEGQLEWIVGKNPFGQSMMYGEGDNYAQQYSVLNGEMVGEIPVGVQTFRNEDQPYWPQFNNATYKEVWVGNAGKWLAIVADLLK
;
A
#
# COMPACT_ATOMS: atom_id res chain seq x y z
N MET A 1 -14.87 -3.60 -21.23
CA MET A 1 -13.47 -3.10 -21.17
C MET A 1 -13.24 -2.11 -22.32
N PRO A 2 -12.46 -1.03 -22.15
CA PRO A 2 -12.13 -0.13 -23.25
C PRO A 2 -11.24 -0.80 -24.31
N LYS A 3 -11.52 -0.58 -25.60
CA LYS A 3 -10.76 -1.17 -26.72
C LYS A 3 -9.25 -0.86 -26.66
N SER A 4 -8.88 0.35 -26.23
CA SER A 4 -7.48 0.73 -26.06
C SER A 4 -6.76 -0.09 -25.00
N PHE A 5 -7.46 -0.56 -23.97
CA PHE A 5 -6.88 -1.43 -22.95
C PHE A 5 -6.76 -2.87 -23.44
N GLU A 6 -7.72 -3.37 -24.24
CA GLU A 6 -7.61 -4.68 -24.90
C GLU A 6 -6.37 -4.75 -25.81
N GLU A 7 -6.08 -3.69 -26.56
CA GLU A 7 -4.88 -3.60 -27.40
C GLU A 7 -3.57 -3.65 -26.56
N LYS A 8 -3.53 -2.94 -25.42
CA LYS A 8 -2.39 -2.99 -24.49
C LYS A 8 -2.20 -4.37 -23.88
N LEU A 9 -3.30 -5.00 -23.48
CA LEU A 9 -3.29 -6.36 -22.98
C LEU A 9 -2.75 -7.30 -24.10
N LEU A 10 -3.16 -7.17 -25.37
CA LEU A 10 -2.63 -8.03 -26.44
C LEU A 10 -1.13 -7.85 -26.62
N ALA A 11 -0.65 -6.60 -26.56
CA ALA A 11 0.78 -6.29 -26.60
C ALA A 11 1.55 -6.90 -25.42
N SER A 12 0.93 -6.97 -24.24
CA SER A 12 1.46 -7.65 -23.06
C SER A 12 1.44 -9.19 -23.18
N SER A 13 0.95 -9.71 -24.30
CA SER A 13 0.66 -11.13 -24.52
C SER A 13 -0.32 -11.67 -23.45
N TYR A 14 -1.21 -10.79 -22.99
CA TYR A 14 -2.11 -11.01 -21.85
C TYR A 14 -1.33 -11.45 -20.60
N LEU A 15 -0.39 -10.57 -20.24
CA LEU A 15 0.44 -10.49 -19.02
C LEU A 15 1.55 -11.53 -18.86
N HIS A 16 2.24 -11.81 -19.94
CA HIS A 16 3.61 -12.37 -19.88
C HIS A 16 4.68 -11.31 -20.16
N ARG A 17 4.27 -10.04 -20.29
CA ARG A 17 5.11 -8.85 -20.33
C ARG A 17 4.42 -7.74 -19.54
N PRO A 18 5.17 -6.82 -18.90
CA PRO A 18 4.59 -5.68 -18.22
C PRO A 18 3.73 -4.80 -19.14
N LEU A 19 2.68 -4.22 -18.59
CA LEU A 19 1.89 -3.18 -19.25
C LEU A 19 2.69 -1.88 -19.35
N GLU A 20 2.52 -1.17 -20.47
CA GLU A 20 3.09 0.16 -20.66
C GLU A 20 2.40 1.19 -19.76
N VAL A 21 3.21 1.99 -19.08
CA VAL A 21 2.78 3.09 -18.21
C VAL A 21 2.08 4.18 -19.03
N PRO A 22 0.81 4.54 -18.72
CA PRO A 22 0.15 5.66 -19.38
C PRO A 22 0.70 7.00 -18.86
N THR A 23 1.66 7.62 -19.54
CA THR A 23 2.26 8.88 -19.06
C THR A 23 1.33 10.09 -19.21
N ASP A 24 0.34 10.04 -20.10
CA ASP A 24 -0.60 11.14 -20.37
C ASP A 24 -1.57 11.44 -19.20
N LYS A 25 -1.66 10.53 -18.24
CA LYS A 25 -2.49 10.61 -17.02
C LYS A 25 -1.68 10.85 -15.75
N ALA A 26 -0.34 10.82 -15.84
CA ALA A 26 0.55 10.98 -14.70
C ALA A 26 0.59 12.44 -14.22
N LEU A 27 0.83 12.63 -12.92
CA LEU A 27 0.97 13.94 -12.30
C LEU A 27 2.09 14.75 -12.97
N GLU A 28 3.23 14.11 -13.24
CA GLU A 28 4.44 14.71 -13.79
C GLU A 28 4.16 15.43 -15.12
N THR A 29 3.35 14.82 -16.00
CA THR A 29 2.92 15.43 -17.28
C THR A 29 2.10 16.70 -17.06
N ARG A 30 1.25 16.75 -16.02
CA ARG A 30 0.48 17.94 -15.67
C ARG A 30 1.37 19.03 -15.07
N LEU A 31 2.37 18.66 -14.28
CA LEU A 31 3.30 19.63 -13.67
C LEU A 31 4.09 20.43 -14.73
N GLN A 32 4.45 19.80 -15.84
CA GLN A 32 5.14 20.44 -16.97
C GLN A 32 4.34 21.57 -17.62
N GLN A 33 3.01 21.57 -17.48
CA GLN A 33 2.12 22.53 -18.13
C GLN A 33 1.86 23.79 -17.30
N LYS A 34 2.27 23.81 -16.02
CA LYS A 34 2.04 24.96 -15.13
C LYS A 34 2.94 26.13 -15.49
N GLU A 35 2.37 27.34 -15.48
CA GLU A 35 3.10 28.58 -15.76
C GLU A 35 4.12 28.91 -14.66
N VAL A 36 5.36 29.19 -15.08
CA VAL A 36 6.45 29.66 -14.21
C VAL A 36 6.45 31.18 -14.22
N LEU A 37 6.16 31.78 -13.07
CA LEU A 37 6.11 33.23 -12.89
C LEU A 37 7.51 33.84 -12.75
N THR A 38 8.41 33.13 -12.06
CA THR A 38 9.80 33.56 -11.84
C THR A 38 10.68 32.33 -11.69
N SER A 39 11.92 32.39 -12.19
CA SER A 39 12.92 31.33 -12.08
C SER A 39 14.26 31.91 -11.63
N LYS A 40 14.94 31.21 -10.72
CA LYS A 40 16.30 31.47 -10.27
C LYS A 40 17.16 30.27 -10.58
N VAL A 41 18.21 30.49 -11.36
CA VAL A 41 19.20 29.45 -11.68
C VAL A 41 20.04 29.14 -10.43
N VAL A 42 20.08 27.87 -10.04
CA VAL A 42 21.02 27.34 -9.04
C VAL A 42 22.28 26.83 -9.74
N MET A 43 22.11 26.14 -10.86
CA MET A 43 23.19 25.62 -11.68
C MET A 43 22.74 25.50 -13.14
N ASP A 44 23.58 25.90 -14.08
CA ASP A 44 23.47 25.58 -15.51
C ASP A 44 24.85 25.72 -16.20
N ALA A 45 24.85 25.77 -17.54
CA ALA A 45 26.08 25.92 -18.33
C ALA A 45 26.84 27.22 -18.05
N ASP A 46 26.14 28.31 -17.74
CA ASP A 46 26.71 29.64 -17.51
C ASP A 46 26.91 29.96 -16.02
N THR A 47 26.22 29.23 -15.15
CA THR A 47 26.16 29.43 -13.70
C THR A 47 26.67 28.17 -12.98
N PRO A 48 27.96 28.09 -12.64
CA PRO A 48 28.48 26.97 -11.87
C PRO A 48 27.97 27.01 -10.42
N SER A 49 27.79 25.84 -9.82
CA SER A 49 27.43 25.69 -8.39
C SER A 49 28.48 24.86 -7.63
N GLU A 50 28.70 25.18 -6.35
CA GLU A 50 29.70 24.57 -5.46
C GLU A 50 29.18 23.26 -4.83
N PHE A 51 28.92 22.25 -5.68
CA PHE A 51 28.65 20.88 -5.20
C PHE A 51 29.96 20.15 -4.85
N HIS A 52 29.99 19.48 -3.70
CA HIS A 52 31.09 18.62 -3.27
C HIS A 52 30.64 17.16 -3.16
N HIS A 53 31.62 16.25 -3.21
CA HIS A 53 31.39 14.81 -3.12
C HIS A 53 31.19 14.36 -1.66
N ARG A 54 30.29 13.40 -1.45
CA ARG A 54 30.16 12.60 -0.22
C ARG A 54 29.86 11.14 -0.60
N GLY A 55 30.27 10.19 0.23
CA GLY A 55 30.01 8.76 0.03
C GLY A 55 31.05 8.07 -0.86
N VAL A 56 30.64 7.01 -1.56
CA VAL A 56 31.51 6.24 -2.47
C VAL A 56 31.56 6.87 -3.85
N GLY A 57 32.38 6.33 -4.76
CA GLY A 57 32.48 6.85 -6.13
C GLY A 57 33.19 8.20 -6.20
N LYS A 58 32.80 9.04 -7.17
CA LYS A 58 33.41 10.35 -7.46
C LYS A 58 32.38 11.34 -7.96
N LEU A 59 32.65 12.63 -7.72
CA LEU A 59 31.98 13.76 -8.37
C LEU A 59 32.99 14.52 -9.23
N GLU A 60 32.64 14.75 -10.48
CA GLU A 60 33.46 15.50 -11.44
C GLU A 60 32.64 16.60 -12.10
N ARG A 61 33.31 17.70 -12.49
CA ARG A 61 32.72 18.69 -13.39
C ARG A 61 33.18 18.41 -14.81
N ILE A 62 32.25 18.25 -15.73
CA ILE A 62 32.51 17.98 -17.15
C ILE A 62 32.20 19.21 -18.01
N ALA A 63 32.19 19.05 -19.34
CA ALA A 63 31.87 20.13 -20.28
C ALA A 63 30.54 20.83 -19.93
N ASP A 64 30.45 22.12 -20.24
CA ASP A 64 29.28 22.97 -19.98
C ASP A 64 28.87 22.99 -18.49
N ASN A 65 29.86 22.96 -17.59
CA ASN A 65 29.68 23.01 -16.13
C ASN A 65 28.81 21.89 -15.52
N GLN A 66 28.44 20.86 -16.28
CA GLN A 66 27.61 19.75 -15.79
C GLN A 66 28.34 18.97 -14.70
N LEU A 67 27.57 18.47 -13.74
CA LEU A 67 28.08 17.53 -12.73
C LEU A 67 28.00 16.12 -13.30
N ARG A 68 29.00 15.29 -12.99
CA ARG A 68 28.99 13.85 -13.25
C ARG A 68 29.33 13.10 -11.98
N LEU A 69 28.33 12.43 -11.40
CA LEU A 69 28.51 11.47 -10.32
C LEU A 69 28.83 10.11 -10.97
N SER A 70 29.84 9.39 -10.50
CA SER A 70 30.16 8.05 -11.03
C SER A 70 30.62 7.10 -9.95
N SER A 71 30.31 5.83 -10.11
CA SER A 71 30.72 4.77 -9.19
C SER A 71 30.75 3.41 -9.90
N PRO A 72 31.47 2.43 -9.35
CA PRO A 72 31.16 1.03 -9.58
C PRO A 72 29.71 0.70 -9.16
N VAL A 73 29.17 -0.42 -9.62
CA VAL A 73 27.83 -0.91 -9.17
C VAL A 73 27.88 -1.65 -7.82
N THR A 74 29.06 -2.12 -7.42
CA THR A 74 29.33 -2.79 -6.13
C THR A 74 30.55 -2.19 -5.44
N MET A 75 30.61 -2.38 -4.12
CA MET A 75 31.78 -2.05 -3.31
C MET A 75 32.34 -3.31 -2.66
N PRO A 76 33.66 -3.39 -2.43
CA PRO A 76 34.29 -4.60 -1.87
C PRO A 76 34.02 -4.81 -0.37
N ASN A 77 33.36 -3.86 0.29
CA ASN A 77 32.96 -3.94 1.70
C ASN A 77 31.63 -3.20 1.87
N TRP A 78 30.86 -3.58 2.90
CA TRP A 78 29.63 -2.89 3.25
C TRP A 78 29.90 -1.45 3.69
N PRO A 79 28.93 -0.54 3.54
CA PRO A 79 29.02 0.81 4.08
C PRO A 79 29.33 0.82 5.58
N GLU A 80 30.03 1.85 6.06
CA GLU A 80 30.35 1.97 7.48
C GLU A 80 29.06 2.05 8.34
N GLY A 81 28.97 1.22 9.38
CA GLY A 81 27.86 1.20 10.33
C GLY A 81 26.71 0.27 9.97
N THR A 82 26.79 -0.46 8.85
CA THR A 82 25.80 -1.49 8.48
C THR A 82 26.17 -2.86 9.08
N PRO A 83 25.21 -3.81 9.17
CA PRO A 83 25.49 -5.17 9.61
C PRO A 83 26.59 -5.86 8.79
N ASP A 84 27.40 -6.71 9.44
CA ASP A 84 28.49 -7.45 8.79
C ASP A 84 27.98 -8.46 7.75
N ASP A 85 26.78 -8.99 7.94
CA ASP A 85 26.07 -9.90 7.04
C ASP A 85 25.33 -9.17 5.90
N GLY A 86 25.32 -7.83 5.93
CA GLY A 86 24.61 -7.02 4.95
C GLY A 86 23.08 -7.14 5.00
N ASP A 87 22.47 -7.57 6.12
CA ASP A 87 20.99 -7.57 6.24
C ASP A 87 20.45 -6.16 5.94
N TYR A 88 19.46 -6.10 5.04
CA TYR A 88 18.81 -4.86 4.60
C TYR A 88 19.77 -3.77 4.06
N CYS A 89 20.93 -4.15 3.51
CA CYS A 89 21.97 -3.23 3.07
C CYS A 89 22.13 -3.15 1.55
N ASN A 90 22.51 -1.97 1.04
CA ASN A 90 23.01 -1.76 -0.33
C ASN A 90 24.54 -1.55 -0.31
N PHE A 91 25.19 -1.46 -1.48
CA PHE A 91 26.65 -1.35 -1.55
C PHE A 91 27.19 0.07 -1.30
N GLY A 92 26.33 1.00 -0.88
CA GLY A 92 26.66 2.39 -0.59
C GLY A 92 25.95 3.38 -1.51
N SER A 93 26.29 4.65 -1.35
CA SER A 93 25.68 5.75 -2.10
C SER A 93 26.72 6.77 -2.50
N VAL A 94 26.54 7.38 -3.68
CA VAL A 94 27.33 8.53 -4.14
C VAL A 94 26.48 9.78 -4.09
N TYR A 95 27.05 10.89 -3.61
CA TYR A 95 26.34 12.16 -3.45
C TYR A 95 27.08 13.30 -4.14
N ALA A 96 26.30 14.18 -4.76
CA ALA A 96 26.65 15.57 -4.99
C ALA A 96 25.89 16.42 -3.96
N VAL A 97 26.62 17.12 -3.10
CA VAL A 97 26.07 17.89 -1.98
C VAL A 97 26.39 19.37 -2.16
N GLN A 98 25.38 20.23 -2.10
CA GLN A 98 25.55 21.67 -1.99
C GLN A 98 25.16 22.12 -0.58
N THR A 99 26.14 22.62 0.17
CA THR A 99 25.88 23.30 1.45
C THR A 99 25.41 24.73 1.18
N ILE A 100 24.32 25.11 1.83
CA ILE A 100 23.64 26.39 1.64
C ILE A 100 23.65 27.14 2.97
N ASP A 101 24.06 28.40 2.98
CA ASP A 101 24.05 29.22 4.19
C ASP A 101 22.64 29.74 4.50
N ARG A 102 21.83 28.87 5.12
CA ARG A 102 20.49 29.16 5.68
C ARG A 102 19.64 30.06 4.78
N GLN A 103 19.51 29.72 3.51
CA GLN A 103 18.75 30.55 2.56
C GLN A 103 17.25 30.38 2.77
N ASP A 104 16.53 31.49 2.74
CA ASP A 104 15.07 31.50 2.69
C ASP A 104 14.62 31.25 1.24
N TRP A 105 13.93 30.13 1.02
CA TRP A 105 13.36 29.73 -0.28
C TRP A 105 11.84 29.85 -0.31
N THR A 106 11.21 30.52 0.68
CA THR A 106 9.75 30.60 0.79
C THR A 106 9.07 31.28 -0.40
N THR A 107 9.78 32.13 -1.14
CA THR A 107 9.30 32.77 -2.38
C THR A 107 9.23 31.81 -3.59
N PHE A 108 9.91 30.67 -3.53
CA PHE A 108 9.86 29.61 -4.54
C PHE A 108 8.99 28.47 -4.02
N ASN A 109 8.33 27.74 -4.92
CA ASN A 109 7.48 26.60 -4.59
C ASN A 109 7.70 25.41 -5.52
N ARG A 110 8.69 25.47 -6.40
CA ARG A 110 9.08 24.39 -7.32
C ARG A 110 10.60 24.34 -7.49
N VAL A 111 11.13 23.13 -7.61
CA VAL A 111 12.51 22.84 -8.03
C VAL A 111 12.44 22.03 -9.32
N ARG A 112 13.25 22.40 -10.31
CA ARG A 112 13.37 21.69 -11.59
C ARG A 112 14.81 21.29 -11.86
N LEU A 113 15.04 20.05 -12.27
CA LEU A 113 16.37 19.51 -12.58
C LEU A 113 16.35 18.76 -13.90
N GLU A 114 17.44 18.87 -14.66
CA GLU A 114 17.66 18.04 -15.84
C GLU A 114 18.83 17.10 -15.60
N VAL A 115 18.56 15.78 -15.70
CA VAL A 115 19.55 14.74 -15.44
C VAL A 115 19.62 13.72 -16.56
N PHE A 116 20.77 13.05 -16.71
CA PHE A 116 20.97 11.98 -17.67
C PHE A 116 21.64 10.80 -16.95
N PRO A 117 20.91 9.71 -16.65
CA PRO A 117 21.47 8.50 -16.08
C PRO A 117 22.16 7.65 -17.18
N GLU A 118 23.44 7.34 -16.98
CA GLU A 118 24.24 6.37 -17.74
C GLU A 118 24.22 5.02 -16.98
N PHE A 119 23.03 4.43 -16.84
CA PHE A 119 22.74 3.28 -15.96
C PHE A 119 22.53 1.99 -16.77
N GLU A 120 23.36 1.79 -17.79
CA GLU A 120 23.18 0.74 -18.77
C GLU A 120 23.15 -0.66 -18.14
N GLY A 121 22.05 -1.38 -18.38
CA GLY A 121 21.85 -2.75 -17.94
C GLY A 121 21.31 -2.93 -16.52
N LEU A 122 21.03 -1.83 -15.79
CA LEU A 122 20.25 -1.88 -14.56
C LEU A 122 18.74 -1.95 -14.84
N SER A 123 18.01 -2.62 -13.96
CA SER A 123 16.55 -2.76 -13.97
C SER A 123 15.84 -1.41 -13.87
N ASN A 124 16.41 -0.49 -13.09
CA ASN A 124 15.84 0.83 -12.85
C ASN A 124 16.92 1.90 -12.67
N ALA A 125 16.75 3.05 -13.32
CA ALA A 125 17.59 4.21 -13.11
C ALA A 125 17.02 5.06 -11.97
N TYR A 126 17.40 4.76 -10.74
CA TYR A 126 16.86 5.41 -9.56
C TYR A 126 17.81 6.46 -8.96
N ILE A 127 17.30 7.65 -8.66
CA ILE A 127 18.04 8.68 -7.92
C ILE A 127 17.24 9.21 -6.73
N THR A 128 17.93 9.81 -5.77
CA THR A 128 17.34 10.50 -4.62
C THR A 128 17.77 11.96 -4.61
N ILE A 129 16.81 12.86 -4.46
CA ILE A 129 17.02 14.29 -4.22
C ILE A 129 16.64 14.59 -2.76
N GLN A 130 17.54 15.22 -1.99
CA GLN A 130 17.32 15.49 -0.57
C GLN A 130 17.50 16.97 -0.24
N PHE A 131 16.65 17.47 0.66
CA PHE A 131 16.68 18.82 1.18
C PHE A 131 16.86 18.81 2.69
N LYS A 132 17.65 19.75 3.22
CA LYS A 132 17.70 20.04 4.66
C LYS A 132 17.28 21.46 4.95
N ASN A 133 16.44 21.63 5.96
CA ASN A 133 15.97 22.91 6.48
C ASN A 133 16.29 22.97 7.98
N ASP A 134 16.99 24.01 8.42
CA ASP A 134 17.24 24.26 9.84
C ASP A 134 16.50 25.51 10.33
N GLY A 135 15.30 25.71 9.80
CA GLY A 135 14.39 26.80 10.13
C GLY A 135 13.49 26.47 11.31
N LEU A 136 12.30 27.06 11.33
CA LEU A 136 11.29 26.81 12.38
C LEU A 136 10.94 25.32 12.48
N LEU A 137 10.74 24.68 11.34
CA LEU A 137 10.50 23.25 11.22
C LEU A 137 11.69 22.59 10.56
N LYS A 138 12.36 21.71 11.30
CA LYS A 138 13.51 20.96 10.76
C LYS A 138 13.07 19.98 9.68
N VAL A 139 13.88 19.90 8.63
CA VAL A 139 13.86 18.87 7.60
C VAL A 139 15.26 18.27 7.50
N PRO A 140 15.43 16.95 7.57
CA PRO A 140 14.36 15.98 7.82
C PRO A 140 13.73 16.13 9.21
N ASP A 141 12.59 15.47 9.41
CA ASP A 141 11.97 15.38 10.74
C ASP A 141 12.75 14.41 11.64
N ILE A 142 12.26 14.18 12.87
CA ILE A 142 12.99 13.39 13.88
C ILE A 142 13.14 11.90 13.53
N TYR A 143 12.45 11.42 12.49
CA TYR A 143 12.45 10.04 12.00
C TYR A 143 13.07 9.93 10.60
N ASP A 144 13.68 11.01 10.07
CA ASP A 144 14.32 11.03 8.76
C ASP A 144 13.40 10.82 7.54
N ARG A 145 12.12 11.22 7.63
CA ARG A 145 11.08 10.91 6.61
C ARG A 145 10.79 12.05 5.64
N GLU A 146 10.98 13.29 6.07
CA GLU A 146 10.66 14.47 5.26
C GLU A 146 11.88 14.95 4.46
N GLY A 147 11.63 15.58 3.31
CA GLY A 147 12.69 16.21 2.50
C GLY A 147 13.46 15.25 1.59
N VAL A 148 12.97 14.02 1.40
CA VAL A 148 13.56 13.01 0.50
C VAL A 148 12.60 12.70 -0.64
N HIS A 149 13.07 12.85 -1.88
CA HIS A 149 12.31 12.56 -3.08
C HIS A 149 13.10 11.61 -3.99
N GLY A 150 12.62 10.36 -4.06
CA GLY A 150 13.03 9.34 -5.01
C GLY A 150 12.44 9.55 -6.39
N VAL A 151 13.21 9.26 -7.42
CA VAL A 151 12.78 9.41 -8.82
C VAL A 151 13.19 8.19 -9.64
N ASN A 152 12.23 7.62 -10.36
CA ASN A 152 12.46 6.58 -11.37
C ASN A 152 12.69 7.26 -12.72
N LEU A 153 13.86 7.04 -13.30
CA LEU A 153 14.31 7.68 -14.54
C LEU A 153 14.37 6.67 -15.69
N ILE A 154 14.43 7.21 -16.90
CA ILE A 154 14.72 6.43 -18.10
C ILE A 154 16.23 6.52 -18.37
N SER A 155 16.89 5.36 -18.46
CA SER A 155 18.33 5.27 -18.78
C SER A 155 18.63 5.83 -20.17
N ASP A 156 19.78 6.47 -20.30
CA ASP A 156 20.37 6.92 -21.56
C ASP A 156 19.58 8.02 -22.30
N GLU A 157 18.76 8.78 -21.57
CA GLU A 157 18.11 9.99 -22.05
C GLU A 157 18.05 11.12 -21.01
N TRP A 158 17.76 12.34 -21.47
CA TRP A 158 17.56 13.47 -20.58
C TRP A 158 16.19 13.39 -19.92
N ASN A 159 16.18 13.36 -18.60
CA ASN A 159 14.99 13.36 -17.77
C ASN A 159 14.80 14.77 -17.18
N ASP A 160 13.56 15.28 -17.26
CA ASP A 160 13.15 16.55 -16.68
C ASP A 160 12.35 16.31 -15.40
N ILE A 161 12.97 16.60 -14.26
CA ILE A 161 12.42 16.34 -12.92
C ILE A 161 11.82 17.64 -12.39
N ILE A 162 10.54 17.60 -12.04
CA ILE A 162 9.81 18.74 -11.45
C ILE A 162 9.28 18.33 -10.09
N ILE A 163 9.68 19.06 -9.05
CA ILE A 163 9.25 18.83 -7.66
C ILE A 163 8.63 20.12 -7.12
N GLU A 164 7.35 20.09 -6.79
CA GLU A 164 6.70 21.15 -6.04
C GLU A 164 7.04 21.01 -4.55
N ILE A 165 7.65 22.05 -4.00
CA ILE A 165 8.18 22.12 -2.63
C ILE A 165 7.38 23.09 -1.75
N ALA A 166 6.13 23.37 -2.15
CA ALA A 166 5.25 24.28 -1.42
C ALA A 166 5.04 23.85 0.05
N ASP A 167 4.92 22.53 0.28
CA ASP A 167 4.69 21.93 1.60
C ASP A 167 5.97 21.59 2.37
N LEU A 168 7.14 21.73 1.72
CA LEU A 168 8.42 21.57 2.38
C LEU A 168 8.74 22.82 3.21
N PRO A 169 9.04 22.69 4.53
CA PRO A 169 9.66 23.77 5.28
C PRO A 169 10.98 24.21 4.64
N ARG A 170 11.09 25.50 4.33
CA ARG A 170 12.17 26.04 3.48
C ARG A 170 12.58 27.47 3.83
N ASP A 171 12.36 27.88 5.08
CA ASP A 171 12.70 29.20 5.61
C ASP A 171 14.19 29.35 5.96
N ALA A 172 14.93 28.24 6.07
CA ALA A 172 16.38 28.24 6.25
C ALA A 172 17.00 26.95 5.67
N ILE A 173 17.02 26.85 4.34
CA ILE A 173 17.62 25.72 3.61
C ILE A 173 19.13 25.69 3.85
N THR A 174 19.63 24.50 4.20
CA THR A 174 21.03 24.26 4.55
C THR A 174 21.74 23.25 3.65
N GLU A 175 21.00 22.38 2.97
CA GLU A 175 21.57 21.38 2.06
C GLU A 175 20.59 21.08 0.92
N LEU A 176 21.13 20.97 -0.29
CA LEU A 176 20.52 20.27 -1.42
C LEU A 176 21.49 19.16 -1.82
N SER A 177 21.02 17.93 -1.92
CA SER A 177 21.86 16.83 -2.44
C SER A 177 21.15 15.98 -3.47
N ILE A 178 21.94 15.46 -4.41
CA ILE A 178 21.52 14.53 -5.46
C ILE A 178 22.37 13.28 -5.30
N SER A 179 21.75 12.12 -5.29
CA SER A 179 22.44 10.86 -5.04
C SER A 179 21.79 9.69 -5.75
N TYR A 180 22.50 8.57 -5.83
CA TYR A 180 21.93 7.29 -6.21
C TYR A 180 22.56 6.16 -5.37
N TYR A 181 21.82 5.07 -5.21
CA TYR A 181 22.26 3.88 -4.48
C TYR A 181 23.06 2.96 -5.41
N LEU A 182 24.07 2.29 -4.86
CA LEU A 182 24.74 1.17 -5.51
C LEU A 182 23.95 -0.08 -5.15
N GLN A 183 23.11 -0.52 -6.07
CA GLN A 183 22.15 -1.62 -5.87
C GLN A 183 22.69 -2.97 -6.33
N GLY A 184 23.99 -3.09 -6.57
CA GLY A 184 24.61 -4.38 -6.87
C GLY A 184 24.74 -4.68 -8.34
N PRO A 185 25.40 -5.79 -8.67
CA PRO A 185 25.54 -6.19 -10.04
C PRO A 185 24.29 -6.97 -10.42
N GLU A 186 23.54 -6.44 -11.38
CA GLU A 186 22.60 -7.27 -12.11
C GLU A 186 23.31 -8.00 -13.24
N LYS A 187 22.76 -9.13 -13.68
CA LYS A 187 23.31 -9.94 -14.78
C LYS A 187 23.61 -9.16 -16.06
N LEU A 188 22.88 -8.07 -16.32
CA LEU A 188 23.03 -7.23 -17.51
C LEU A 188 23.77 -5.92 -17.23
N SER A 189 24.02 -5.58 -15.97
CA SER A 189 24.62 -4.31 -15.57
C SER A 189 26.07 -4.22 -15.99
N LYS A 190 26.52 -3.01 -16.32
CA LYS A 190 27.95 -2.70 -16.44
C LYS A 190 28.60 -2.55 -15.07
N ASP A 191 29.92 -2.74 -15.02
CA ASP A 191 30.70 -2.58 -13.79
C ASP A 191 30.63 -1.16 -13.20
N ASN A 192 30.35 -0.14 -14.02
CA ASN A 192 30.31 1.27 -13.61
C ASN A 192 29.09 1.97 -14.21
N ILE A 193 28.53 2.89 -13.42
CA ILE A 193 27.40 3.74 -13.77
C ILE A 193 27.72 5.19 -13.44
N ALA A 194 26.97 6.11 -14.06
CA ALA A 194 27.11 7.53 -13.78
C ALA A 194 25.81 8.31 -13.96
N LEU A 195 25.68 9.43 -13.26
CA LEU A 195 24.59 10.38 -13.39
C LEU A 195 25.16 11.73 -13.80
N ARG A 196 24.67 12.30 -14.90
CA ARG A 196 24.96 13.69 -15.27
C ARG A 196 23.83 14.60 -14.82
N VAL A 197 24.18 15.78 -14.29
CA VAL A 197 23.24 16.83 -13.92
C VAL A 197 23.58 18.08 -14.73
N ARG A 198 22.63 18.54 -15.56
CA ARG A 198 22.81 19.68 -16.45
C ARG A 198 22.39 21.00 -15.83
N SER A 199 21.22 21.02 -15.20
CA SER A 199 20.62 22.26 -14.69
C SER A 199 19.81 22.01 -13.43
N ILE A 200 19.73 23.06 -12.60
CA ILE A 200 18.90 23.11 -11.39
C ILE A 200 18.31 24.52 -11.28
N HIS A 201 16.98 24.61 -11.18
CA HIS A 201 16.23 25.86 -11.07
C HIS A 201 15.32 25.86 -9.85
N LEU A 202 15.21 27.03 -9.19
CA LEU A 202 14.14 27.33 -8.24
C LEU A 202 13.09 28.17 -8.96
N GLU A 203 11.84 27.76 -8.88
CA GLU A 203 10.73 28.35 -9.62
C GLU A 203 9.60 28.75 -8.67
N ALA A 204 8.92 29.84 -9.03
CA ALA A 204 7.66 30.25 -8.44
C ALA A 204 6.56 30.04 -9.48
N ILE A 205 5.60 29.19 -9.16
CA ILE A 205 4.39 28.94 -9.94
C ILE A 205 3.17 29.51 -9.23
N GLU A 206 2.11 29.79 -9.98
CA GLU A 206 0.89 30.40 -9.44
C GLU A 206 0.11 29.46 -8.51
N THR A 207 -0.12 28.22 -8.95
CA THR A 207 -0.99 27.25 -8.24
C THR A 207 -0.27 25.92 -8.01
N PRO A 208 0.45 25.75 -6.88
CA PRO A 208 0.99 24.45 -6.50
C PRO A 208 -0.12 23.45 -6.15
N GLU A 209 0.21 22.16 -6.17
CA GLU A 209 -0.67 21.10 -5.67
C GLU A 209 -0.97 21.33 -4.18
N ASN A 210 -2.22 21.08 -3.78
CA ASN A 210 -2.57 20.94 -2.37
C ASN A 210 -2.29 19.50 -1.98
N THR A 211 -1.44 19.31 -1.00
CA THR A 211 -1.06 17.98 -0.52
C THR A 211 -1.51 17.73 0.91
N LYS A 212 -2.27 18.65 1.52
CA LYS A 212 -2.67 18.57 2.92
C LYS A 212 -4.13 18.99 3.14
N GLY A 213 -4.82 18.25 4.00
CA GLY A 213 -6.16 18.59 4.47
C GLY A 213 -7.28 18.04 3.59
N TRP A 214 -8.52 18.32 4.01
CA TRP A 214 -9.71 17.65 3.47
C TRP A 214 -10.36 18.37 2.27
N LEU A 215 -10.00 19.62 2.03
CA LEU A 215 -10.65 20.43 0.99
C LEU A 215 -9.98 20.22 -0.39
N PRO A 216 -10.77 20.00 -1.46
CA PRO A 216 -10.25 19.97 -2.81
C PRO A 216 -9.59 21.28 -3.21
N ASN A 217 -8.65 21.18 -4.15
CA ASN A 217 -8.07 22.36 -4.80
C ASN A 217 -9.08 23.06 -5.72
N LYS A 218 -8.90 24.37 -5.93
CA LYS A 218 -9.76 25.17 -6.83
C LYS A 218 -9.85 24.67 -8.27
N ASN A 219 -8.87 23.91 -8.73
CA ASN A 219 -8.78 23.37 -10.09
C ASN A 219 -8.88 21.83 -10.11
N VAL A 220 -9.34 21.21 -9.03
CA VAL A 220 -9.43 19.76 -8.87
C VAL A 220 -10.86 19.36 -8.54
N LEU A 221 -11.35 18.32 -9.20
CA LEU A 221 -12.57 17.61 -8.81
C LEU A 221 -12.17 16.29 -8.14
N SER A 222 -12.74 16.03 -6.97
CA SER A 222 -12.61 14.74 -6.29
C SER A 222 -13.79 13.85 -6.70
N TYR A 223 -13.52 12.77 -7.43
CA TYR A 223 -14.54 11.87 -7.99
C TYR A 223 -14.01 10.44 -8.08
N ALA A 224 -14.90 9.46 -8.25
CA ALA A 224 -14.48 8.07 -8.45
C ALA A 224 -13.92 7.89 -9.87
N HIS A 225 -12.60 7.82 -10.04
CA HIS A 225 -11.98 7.75 -11.36
C HIS A 225 -12.38 6.49 -12.15
N ASN A 226 -12.63 5.38 -11.44
CA ASN A 226 -13.16 4.14 -12.00
C ASN A 226 -14.67 4.16 -12.26
N GLY A 227 -15.33 5.30 -12.02
CA GLY A 227 -16.72 5.52 -12.35
C GLY A 227 -17.72 5.11 -11.28
N TYR A 228 -18.98 4.96 -11.69
CA TYR A 228 -20.13 4.83 -10.79
C TYR A 228 -21.04 3.66 -11.15
N GLY A 229 -21.74 3.13 -10.14
CA GLY A 229 -22.76 2.10 -10.35
C GLY A 229 -24.05 2.71 -10.91
N GLU A 230 -24.73 2.01 -11.81
CA GLU A 230 -26.01 2.44 -12.44
C GLU A 230 -27.03 2.97 -11.42
N GLU A 231 -27.30 2.19 -10.36
CA GLU A 231 -28.31 2.48 -9.34
C GLU A 231 -27.73 3.11 -8.07
N THR A 232 -26.44 3.46 -8.07
CA THR A 232 -25.75 3.99 -6.90
C THR A 232 -25.74 5.52 -6.86
N ALA A 233 -25.45 6.08 -5.68
CA ALA A 233 -25.18 7.51 -5.53
C ALA A 233 -23.94 7.92 -6.34
N LYS A 234 -24.07 9.01 -7.09
CA LYS A 234 -23.03 9.53 -7.99
C LYS A 234 -22.73 10.97 -7.63
N THR A 235 -21.60 11.16 -6.95
CA THR A 235 -21.18 12.47 -6.46
C THR A 235 -19.73 12.75 -6.83
N ALA A 236 -19.45 14.01 -7.10
CA ALA A 236 -18.12 14.60 -7.13
C ALA A 236 -18.07 15.84 -6.23
N PHE A 237 -16.89 16.16 -5.72
CA PHE A 237 -16.66 17.27 -4.80
C PHE A 237 -15.70 18.29 -5.40
N ALA A 238 -15.99 19.57 -5.19
CA ALA A 238 -15.17 20.69 -5.61
C ALA A 238 -15.02 21.71 -4.48
N ASP A 239 -14.12 22.67 -4.69
CA ASP A 239 -13.94 23.86 -3.83
C ASP A 239 -15.26 24.64 -3.64
N GLU A 240 -15.43 25.28 -2.48
CA GLU A 240 -16.66 26.01 -2.15
C GLU A 240 -16.98 27.17 -3.12
N ALA A 241 -16.00 27.67 -3.87
CA ALA A 241 -16.22 28.69 -4.89
C ALA A 241 -17.14 28.24 -6.03
N PHE A 242 -17.35 26.93 -6.19
CA PHE A 242 -18.24 26.36 -7.21
C PHE A 242 -19.69 26.18 -6.74
N ILE A 243 -20.03 26.51 -5.49
CA ILE A 243 -21.41 26.45 -5.00
C ILE A 243 -22.33 27.30 -5.90
N GLU A 244 -23.52 26.77 -6.20
CA GLU A 244 -24.52 27.37 -7.08
C GLU A 244 -24.10 27.49 -8.56
N MET A 245 -22.91 27.02 -8.96
CA MET A 245 -22.53 26.96 -10.37
C MET A 245 -23.21 25.78 -11.09
N PRO A 246 -23.60 25.96 -12.37
CA PRO A 246 -24.11 24.86 -13.19
C PRO A 246 -22.98 23.88 -13.54
N PHE A 247 -23.30 22.59 -13.59
CA PHE A 247 -22.41 21.55 -14.08
C PHE A 247 -23.15 20.63 -15.06
N GLU A 248 -22.38 19.96 -15.92
CA GLU A 248 -22.90 19.03 -16.91
C GLU A 248 -22.19 17.67 -16.82
N VAL A 249 -22.93 16.60 -17.13
CA VAL A 249 -22.36 15.29 -17.50
C VAL A 249 -22.44 15.19 -19.01
N LEU A 250 -21.31 14.93 -19.65
CA LEU A 250 -21.20 14.85 -21.11
C LEU A 250 -20.87 13.44 -21.54
N ASP A 251 -21.52 12.96 -22.60
CA ASP A 251 -21.21 11.67 -23.21
C ASP A 251 -19.81 11.73 -23.87
N ALA A 252 -18.93 10.80 -23.49
CA ALA A 252 -17.52 10.86 -23.88
C ALA A 252 -17.30 10.74 -25.40
N LYS A 253 -18.25 10.14 -26.14
CA LYS A 253 -18.18 9.91 -27.58
C LYS A 253 -18.76 11.07 -28.39
N THR A 254 -19.95 11.52 -28.05
CA THR A 254 -20.68 12.57 -28.77
C THR A 254 -20.29 13.97 -28.31
N LYS A 255 -19.70 14.10 -27.11
CA LYS A 255 -19.37 15.37 -26.45
C LYS A 255 -20.60 16.24 -26.20
N LEU A 256 -21.79 15.63 -26.14
CA LEU A 256 -23.05 16.33 -25.88
C LEU A 256 -23.43 16.17 -24.40
N PRO A 257 -24.00 17.21 -23.77
CA PRO A 257 -24.56 17.11 -22.42
C PRO A 257 -25.71 16.11 -22.38
N VAL A 258 -25.67 15.19 -21.42
CA VAL A 258 -26.71 14.18 -21.17
C VAL A 258 -27.40 14.37 -19.82
N PHE A 259 -26.78 15.13 -18.91
CA PHE A 259 -27.36 15.55 -17.65
C PHE A 259 -26.85 16.95 -17.31
N ALA A 260 -27.67 17.76 -16.66
CA ALA A 260 -27.29 19.06 -16.13
C ALA A 260 -27.78 19.19 -14.69
N GLY A 261 -26.95 19.80 -13.85
CA GLY A 261 -27.25 20.05 -12.44
C GLY A 261 -26.67 21.37 -11.98
N VAL A 262 -26.89 21.69 -10.71
CA VAL A 262 -26.30 22.85 -10.04
C VAL A 262 -25.58 22.34 -8.81
N ALA A 263 -24.33 22.75 -8.62
CA ALA A 263 -23.53 22.30 -7.49
C ALA A 263 -24.15 22.82 -6.19
N SER A 264 -24.41 21.90 -5.26
CA SER A 264 -25.06 22.20 -3.98
C SER A 264 -24.03 22.42 -2.87
N ARG A 265 -24.40 23.16 -1.83
CA ARG A 265 -23.57 23.34 -0.64
C ARG A 265 -23.68 22.12 0.27
N LEU A 266 -22.54 21.56 0.67
CA LEU A 266 -22.44 20.60 1.77
C LEU A 266 -21.47 21.12 2.83
N GLU A 267 -21.91 21.20 4.08
CA GLU A 267 -21.10 21.63 5.21
C GLU A 267 -20.94 20.46 6.19
N THR A 268 -19.70 20.16 6.55
CA THR A 268 -19.31 19.06 7.44
C THR A 268 -18.23 19.53 8.41
N GLU A 269 -17.83 18.68 9.35
CA GLU A 269 -16.67 18.96 10.22
C GLU A 269 -15.35 19.08 9.45
N LEU A 270 -15.28 18.53 8.23
CA LEU A 270 -14.11 18.63 7.37
C LEU A 270 -14.03 19.96 6.59
N GLY A 271 -15.12 20.73 6.58
CA GLY A 271 -15.26 21.99 5.87
C GLY A 271 -16.46 22.03 4.92
N VAL A 272 -16.41 22.99 3.99
CA VAL A 272 -17.48 23.29 3.04
C VAL A 272 -17.10 22.81 1.65
N PHE A 273 -18.03 22.11 0.99
CA PHE A 273 -17.84 21.51 -0.33
C PHE A 273 -18.94 21.98 -1.28
N ALA A 274 -18.56 22.17 -2.55
CA ALA A 274 -19.52 22.14 -3.65
C ALA A 274 -19.72 20.68 -4.09
N VAL A 275 -20.97 20.21 -4.11
CA VAL A 275 -21.32 18.83 -4.45
C VAL A 275 -22.05 18.79 -5.79
N LEU A 276 -21.45 18.07 -6.74
CA LEU A 276 -22.05 17.73 -8.02
C LEU A 276 -22.74 16.37 -7.86
N ASP A 277 -24.05 16.38 -7.63
CA ASP A 277 -24.88 15.17 -7.50
C ASP A 277 -25.64 14.90 -8.79
N PHE A 278 -25.30 13.79 -9.45
CA PHE A 278 -25.95 13.31 -10.66
C PHE A 278 -26.47 11.88 -10.48
N SER A 279 -26.82 11.52 -9.24
CA SER A 279 -27.32 10.18 -8.89
C SER A 279 -28.55 9.76 -9.70
N ASN A 280 -29.38 10.73 -10.09
CA ASN A 280 -30.58 10.51 -10.92
C ASN A 280 -30.27 10.11 -12.37
N PHE A 281 -29.04 10.32 -12.84
CA PHE A 281 -28.60 9.85 -14.15
C PHE A 281 -28.17 8.38 -14.04
N LYS A 282 -28.74 7.53 -14.89
CA LYS A 282 -28.61 6.06 -14.80
C LYS A 282 -28.14 5.40 -16.09
N ASP A 283 -28.03 6.14 -17.19
CA ASP A 283 -27.68 5.52 -18.46
C ASP A 283 -26.26 4.96 -18.39
N VAL A 284 -26.12 3.69 -18.79
CA VAL A 284 -24.84 2.99 -18.86
C VAL A 284 -24.03 3.51 -20.03
N GLY A 285 -22.76 3.85 -19.80
CA GLY A 285 -21.92 4.47 -20.81
C GLY A 285 -20.61 5.01 -20.25
N SER A 286 -19.94 5.85 -21.05
CA SER A 286 -18.72 6.55 -20.65
C SER A 286 -18.93 8.05 -20.73
N TYR A 287 -18.59 8.76 -19.66
CA TYR A 287 -18.96 10.15 -19.45
C TYR A 287 -17.81 10.94 -18.83
N TYR A 288 -17.90 12.26 -18.86
CA TYR A 288 -17.05 13.16 -18.07
C TYR A 288 -17.88 14.30 -17.48
N LEU A 289 -17.42 14.89 -16.38
CA LEU A 289 -18.04 16.04 -15.72
C LEU A 289 -17.38 17.33 -16.19
N GLN A 290 -18.19 18.39 -16.28
CA GLN A 290 -17.71 19.75 -16.52
C GLN A 290 -18.36 20.73 -15.55
N ILE A 291 -17.56 21.60 -14.93
CA ILE A 291 -18.02 22.73 -14.12
C ILE A 291 -17.06 23.92 -14.29
N GLY A 292 -17.57 25.05 -14.77
CA GLY A 292 -16.71 26.15 -15.23
C GLY A 292 -15.72 25.66 -16.30
N ASP A 293 -14.43 25.91 -16.09
CA ASP A 293 -13.35 25.49 -16.99
C ASP A 293 -12.74 24.12 -16.62
N ILE A 294 -13.25 23.46 -15.58
CA ILE A 294 -12.73 22.17 -15.12
C ILE A 294 -13.50 21.04 -15.80
N GLU A 295 -12.75 20.14 -16.44
CA GLU A 295 -13.26 18.88 -16.98
C GLU A 295 -12.57 17.70 -16.30
N THR A 296 -13.34 16.66 -15.97
CA THR A 296 -12.75 15.38 -15.57
C THR A 296 -12.26 14.60 -16.78
N ARG A 297 -11.44 13.57 -16.54
CA ARG A 297 -11.25 12.51 -17.53
C ARG A 297 -12.52 11.66 -17.61
N SER A 298 -12.59 10.83 -18.65
CA SER A 298 -13.76 9.97 -18.87
C SER A 298 -13.79 8.81 -17.88
N PHE A 299 -14.95 8.58 -17.27
CA PHE A 299 -15.24 7.48 -16.36
C PHE A 299 -16.48 6.70 -16.82
N PRO A 300 -16.62 5.41 -16.48
CA PRO A 300 -17.80 4.64 -16.83
C PRO A 300 -18.96 4.84 -15.83
N ILE A 301 -20.19 4.62 -16.30
CA ILE A 301 -21.34 4.27 -15.46
C ILE A 301 -21.78 2.88 -15.89
N GLY A 302 -21.84 1.93 -14.96
CA GLY A 302 -22.14 0.52 -15.25
C GLY A 302 -22.11 -0.36 -14.01
N ASP A 303 -22.15 -1.68 -14.21
CA ASP A 303 -22.02 -2.66 -13.13
C ASP A 303 -20.57 -2.73 -12.56
N MET A 304 -20.38 -3.57 -11.54
CA MET A 304 -19.07 -3.75 -10.89
C MET A 304 -18.01 -4.30 -11.84
N ASP A 305 -18.38 -5.17 -12.78
CA ASP A 305 -17.47 -5.68 -13.80
C ASP A 305 -16.95 -4.56 -14.70
N VAL A 306 -17.83 -3.66 -15.16
CA VAL A 306 -17.48 -2.49 -15.97
C VAL A 306 -16.50 -1.58 -15.24
N LYS A 307 -16.72 -1.35 -13.94
CA LYS A 307 -15.87 -0.47 -13.13
C LYS A 307 -14.50 -1.06 -12.80
N TRP A 308 -14.48 -2.32 -12.37
CA TRP A 308 -13.33 -2.86 -11.63
C TRP A 308 -12.49 -3.88 -12.40
N THR A 309 -13.00 -4.48 -13.48
CA THR A 309 -12.24 -5.52 -14.22
C THR A 309 -10.89 -5.04 -14.73
N THR A 310 -10.79 -3.77 -15.15
CA THR A 310 -9.50 -3.22 -15.62
C THR A 310 -8.48 -3.11 -14.50
N SER A 311 -8.91 -2.77 -13.27
CA SER A 311 -8.05 -2.74 -12.09
C SER A 311 -7.52 -4.13 -11.73
N ILE A 312 -8.30 -5.21 -11.93
CA ILE A 312 -7.84 -6.59 -11.70
C ILE A 312 -6.64 -6.91 -12.59
N TRP A 313 -6.72 -6.59 -13.88
CA TRP A 313 -5.60 -6.78 -14.81
C TRP A 313 -4.37 -5.96 -14.43
N LYS A 314 -4.56 -4.74 -13.91
CA LYS A 314 -3.43 -3.89 -13.49
C LYS A 314 -2.80 -4.38 -12.19
N SER A 315 -3.59 -4.74 -11.18
CA SER A 315 -3.06 -5.39 -9.96
C SER A 315 -2.32 -6.68 -10.29
N LEU A 316 -2.87 -7.50 -11.20
CA LEU A 316 -2.21 -8.72 -11.68
C LEU A 316 -0.91 -8.42 -12.43
N ASN A 317 -0.85 -7.32 -13.19
CA ASN A 317 0.38 -6.87 -13.83
C ASN A 317 1.46 -6.52 -12.81
N PHE A 318 1.12 -5.76 -11.76
CA PHE A 318 2.06 -5.42 -10.70
C PHE A 318 2.57 -6.68 -9.98
N ILE A 319 1.67 -7.57 -9.55
CA ILE A 319 2.03 -8.87 -8.96
C ILE A 319 2.97 -9.65 -9.89
N PHE A 320 2.64 -9.76 -11.19
CA PHE A 320 3.49 -10.43 -12.17
C PHE A 320 4.89 -9.79 -12.27
N CYS A 321 4.99 -8.46 -12.25
CA CYS A 321 6.27 -7.77 -12.33
C CYS A 321 7.16 -8.01 -11.09
N GLU A 322 6.57 -8.43 -9.97
CA GLU A 322 7.28 -8.70 -8.73
C GLU A 322 7.69 -10.17 -8.55
N ARG A 323 7.53 -11.04 -9.55
CA ARG A 323 7.90 -12.46 -9.40
C ARG A 323 9.39 -12.63 -9.09
N CYS A 324 9.70 -13.13 -7.90
CA CYS A 324 11.08 -13.43 -7.51
C CYS A 324 11.58 -14.74 -8.12
N GLY A 325 12.79 -14.78 -8.68
CA GLY A 325 13.35 -15.98 -9.31
C GLY A 325 12.83 -16.24 -10.73
N TYR A 326 12.14 -15.28 -11.33
CA TYR A 326 11.64 -15.35 -12.70
C TYR A 326 12.14 -14.14 -13.51
N PRO A 327 12.55 -14.30 -14.80
CA PRO A 327 12.97 -13.15 -15.60
C PRO A 327 11.75 -12.37 -16.11
N ILE A 328 11.62 -11.10 -15.71
CA ILE A 328 10.52 -10.22 -16.14
C ILE A 328 11.02 -9.28 -17.26
N PRO A 329 10.46 -9.37 -18.48
CA PRO A 329 10.90 -8.55 -19.60
C PRO A 329 10.82 -7.05 -19.31
N GLY A 330 11.96 -6.35 -19.45
CA GLY A 330 12.06 -4.91 -19.22
C GLY A 330 11.97 -4.49 -17.75
N LYS A 331 12.00 -5.45 -16.81
CA LYS A 331 12.07 -5.19 -15.37
C LYS A 331 13.34 -5.74 -14.80
N HIS A 332 13.44 -7.04 -14.57
CA HIS A 332 14.63 -7.66 -13.98
C HIS A 332 14.91 -9.07 -14.54
N ALA A 333 16.15 -9.55 -14.37
CA ALA A 333 16.53 -10.92 -14.71
C ALA A 333 16.11 -11.91 -13.60
N THR A 334 16.36 -13.21 -13.79
CA THR A 334 16.20 -14.20 -12.71
C THR A 334 17.09 -13.85 -11.51
N CYS A 335 16.46 -13.52 -10.39
CA CYS A 335 17.07 -13.08 -9.12
C CYS A 335 17.05 -14.17 -8.02
N HIS A 336 17.80 -13.93 -6.94
CA HIS A 336 17.73 -14.60 -5.63
C HIS A 336 17.88 -16.13 -5.60
N ALA A 337 18.53 -16.72 -6.60
CA ALA A 337 18.85 -18.15 -6.57
C ALA A 337 19.85 -18.52 -5.45
N ASP A 338 20.55 -17.50 -4.94
CA ASP A 338 21.60 -17.48 -3.93
C ASP A 338 21.12 -17.07 -2.53
N ILE A 339 19.87 -16.61 -2.38
CA ILE A 339 19.27 -16.47 -1.05
C ILE A 339 18.91 -17.86 -0.55
N VAL A 340 19.49 -18.28 0.56
CA VAL A 340 19.30 -19.64 1.08
C VAL A 340 18.66 -19.64 2.46
N ALA A 341 17.89 -20.69 2.74
CA ALA A 341 17.39 -21.01 4.06
C ALA A 341 17.93 -22.37 4.48
N GLU A 342 18.50 -22.47 5.68
CA GLU A 342 19.03 -23.71 6.23
C GLU A 342 18.24 -24.16 7.46
N HIS A 343 17.90 -25.44 7.52
CA HIS A 343 17.35 -26.09 8.69
C HIS A 343 17.69 -27.58 8.70
N ASP A 344 18.16 -28.09 9.83
CA ASP A 344 18.56 -29.50 10.03
C ASP A 344 19.47 -30.07 8.91
N GLY A 345 20.43 -29.26 8.45
CA GLY A 345 21.40 -29.64 7.42
C GLY A 345 20.80 -29.76 6.01
N LYS A 346 19.54 -29.35 5.82
CA LYS A 346 18.93 -29.15 4.51
C LYS A 346 19.02 -27.68 4.14
N ILE A 347 19.29 -27.42 2.87
CA ILE A 347 19.36 -26.08 2.31
C ILE A 347 18.33 -25.98 1.19
N LEU A 348 17.53 -24.91 1.19
CA LEU A 348 16.66 -24.54 0.07
C LEU A 348 16.98 -23.13 -0.39
N SER A 349 16.76 -22.84 -1.67
CA SER A 349 16.82 -21.47 -2.20
C SER A 349 15.49 -20.77 -1.96
N PHE A 350 15.50 -19.55 -1.43
CA PHE A 350 14.31 -18.79 -1.01
C PHE A 350 13.69 -17.91 -2.12
N ASN A 351 13.95 -18.19 -3.40
CA ASN A 351 13.24 -17.54 -4.51
C ASN A 351 11.89 -18.21 -4.86
N GLY A 352 11.11 -17.59 -5.74
CA GLY A 352 9.69 -17.91 -5.98
C GLY A 352 8.77 -16.90 -5.29
N GLY A 353 7.46 -17.02 -5.44
CA GLY A 353 6.53 -16.01 -4.89
C GLY A 353 6.83 -14.63 -5.47
N TRP A 354 6.65 -13.58 -4.67
CA TRP A 354 6.87 -12.21 -5.12
C TRP A 354 7.80 -11.45 -4.18
N HIS A 355 8.55 -10.48 -4.72
CA HIS A 355 9.11 -9.44 -3.88
C HIS A 355 7.96 -8.69 -3.18
N ASP A 356 8.24 -8.17 -2.01
CA ASP A 356 7.22 -7.70 -1.10
C ASP A 356 6.82 -6.25 -1.38
N ALA A 357 7.82 -5.43 -1.73
CA ALA A 357 7.74 -3.98 -1.73
C ALA A 357 8.47 -3.33 -2.93
N GLY A 358 8.85 -2.05 -2.82
CA GLY A 358 9.66 -1.34 -3.84
C GLY A 358 11.16 -1.68 -3.79
N ASP A 359 11.57 -2.38 -2.73
CA ASP A 359 12.80 -3.15 -2.70
C ASP A 359 12.55 -4.59 -3.17
N VAL A 360 13.52 -5.49 -3.02
CA VAL A 360 13.38 -6.89 -3.48
C VAL A 360 13.34 -7.86 -2.28
N SER A 361 12.96 -7.34 -1.11
CA SER A 361 12.67 -8.15 0.07
C SER A 361 11.56 -9.16 -0.22
N GLN A 362 11.50 -10.26 0.53
CA GLN A 362 10.45 -11.27 0.40
C GLN A 362 9.87 -11.64 1.76
N GLN A 363 8.55 -11.89 1.79
CA GLN A 363 7.81 -12.32 2.98
C GLN A 363 6.78 -13.41 2.61
N LEU A 364 6.84 -14.52 3.33
CA LEU A 364 5.99 -15.69 3.11
C LEU A 364 4.50 -15.35 3.27
N ILE A 365 4.16 -14.67 4.36
CA ILE A 365 2.75 -14.39 4.68
C ILE A 365 2.12 -13.43 3.66
N GLN A 366 2.89 -12.48 3.15
CA GLN A 366 2.41 -11.60 2.08
C GLN A 366 2.15 -12.38 0.80
N THR A 367 3.07 -13.28 0.41
CA THR A 367 2.87 -14.19 -0.72
C THR A 367 1.64 -15.08 -0.51
N ALA A 368 1.42 -15.62 0.68
CA ALA A 368 0.26 -16.44 1.01
C ALA A 368 -1.06 -15.67 0.86
N GLU A 369 -1.14 -14.44 1.39
CA GLU A 369 -2.30 -13.56 1.26
C GLU A 369 -2.63 -13.22 -0.19
N VAL A 370 -1.61 -12.86 -0.98
CA VAL A 370 -1.75 -12.53 -2.39
C VAL A 370 -2.22 -13.76 -3.17
N THR A 371 -1.68 -14.94 -2.87
CA THR A 371 -2.13 -16.20 -3.46
C THR A 371 -3.60 -16.45 -3.18
N MET A 372 -4.05 -16.28 -1.93
CA MET A 372 -5.47 -16.41 -1.57
C MET A 372 -6.35 -15.43 -2.36
N ALA A 373 -5.94 -14.17 -2.44
CA ALA A 373 -6.67 -13.13 -3.16
C ALA A 373 -6.78 -13.41 -4.68
N LEU A 374 -5.74 -13.97 -5.30
CA LEU A 374 -5.77 -14.41 -6.70
C LEU A 374 -6.83 -15.49 -6.94
N TYR A 375 -6.95 -16.47 -6.03
CA TYR A 375 -8.00 -17.49 -6.11
C TYR A 375 -9.40 -16.95 -5.76
N GLU A 376 -9.51 -15.95 -4.89
CA GLU A 376 -10.76 -15.22 -4.63
C GLU A 376 -11.30 -14.58 -5.91
N VAL A 377 -10.49 -13.74 -6.56
CA VAL A 377 -10.92 -13.03 -7.76
C VAL A 377 -11.07 -13.98 -8.96
N ALA A 378 -10.26 -15.04 -9.06
CA ALA A 378 -10.47 -16.09 -10.07
C ALA A 378 -11.85 -16.75 -9.90
N ALA A 379 -12.29 -17.01 -8.67
CA ALA A 379 -13.60 -17.59 -8.42
C ALA A 379 -14.75 -16.67 -8.89
N ALA A 380 -14.58 -15.35 -8.76
CA ALA A 380 -15.53 -14.35 -9.24
C ALA A 380 -15.50 -14.16 -10.76
N GLN A 381 -14.35 -14.42 -11.42
CA GLN A 381 -14.14 -14.15 -12.85
C GLN A 381 -14.26 -15.40 -13.75
N LYS A 382 -14.98 -16.45 -13.32
CA LYS A 382 -15.18 -17.68 -14.11
C LYS A 382 -15.83 -17.46 -15.48
N SER A 383 -16.62 -16.40 -15.63
CA SER A 383 -17.26 -15.99 -16.89
C SER A 383 -16.29 -15.35 -17.89
N ASN A 384 -15.07 -15.01 -17.45
CA ASN A 384 -13.98 -14.46 -18.27
C ASN A 384 -12.80 -15.46 -18.32
N PRO A 385 -12.83 -16.45 -19.24
CA PRO A 385 -11.86 -17.56 -19.24
C PRO A 385 -10.40 -17.13 -19.37
N LEU A 386 -10.15 -16.01 -20.06
CA LEU A 386 -8.81 -15.46 -20.23
C LEU A 386 -8.26 -14.94 -18.90
N LEU A 387 -9.00 -14.06 -18.23
CA LEU A 387 -8.60 -13.50 -16.94
C LEU A 387 -8.53 -14.60 -15.89
N TYR A 388 -9.53 -15.49 -15.85
CA TYR A 388 -9.54 -16.67 -14.99
C TYR A 388 -8.26 -17.50 -15.13
N GLY A 389 -7.89 -17.87 -16.37
CA GLY A 389 -6.70 -18.66 -16.63
C GLY A 389 -5.42 -17.99 -16.15
N ARG A 390 -5.26 -16.68 -16.41
CA ARG A 390 -4.07 -15.93 -15.98
C ARG A 390 -4.00 -15.77 -14.45
N LEU A 391 -5.12 -15.54 -13.79
CA LEU A 391 -5.19 -15.48 -12.32
C LEU A 391 -4.83 -16.81 -11.67
N VAL A 392 -5.33 -17.93 -12.23
CA VAL A 392 -4.98 -19.27 -11.75
C VAL A 392 -3.51 -19.57 -11.97
N GLU A 393 -2.94 -19.20 -13.12
CA GLU A 393 -1.50 -19.36 -13.38
C GLU A 393 -0.63 -18.59 -12.38
N GLU A 394 -0.98 -17.33 -12.10
CA GLU A 394 -0.29 -16.53 -11.08
C GLU A 394 -0.51 -17.10 -9.67
N GLY A 395 -1.70 -17.62 -9.37
CA GLY A 395 -2.01 -18.30 -8.12
C GLY A 395 -1.22 -19.59 -7.92
N GLU A 396 -1.00 -20.38 -8.97
CA GLU A 396 -0.17 -21.59 -8.91
C GLU A 396 1.31 -21.26 -8.64
N TRP A 397 1.81 -20.13 -9.14
CA TRP A 397 3.15 -19.63 -8.82
C TRP A 397 3.32 -19.30 -7.33
N GLY A 398 2.34 -18.62 -6.73
CA GLY A 398 2.33 -18.36 -5.29
C GLY A 398 2.18 -19.63 -4.46
N ALA A 399 1.29 -20.54 -4.86
CA ALA A 399 1.09 -21.82 -4.18
C ALA A 399 2.36 -22.69 -4.19
N ASP A 400 3.13 -22.70 -5.27
CA ASP A 400 4.42 -23.40 -5.33
C ASP A 400 5.40 -22.86 -4.28
N PHE A 401 5.45 -21.54 -4.09
CA PHE A 401 6.29 -20.93 -3.06
C PHE A 401 5.88 -21.35 -1.63
N LEU A 402 4.59 -21.42 -1.34
CA LEU A 402 4.08 -21.90 -0.04
C LEU A 402 4.52 -23.35 0.25
N LEU A 403 4.58 -24.19 -0.78
CA LEU A 403 5.06 -25.57 -0.68
C LEU A 403 6.57 -25.64 -0.52
N LYS A 404 7.29 -24.87 -1.33
CA LYS A 404 8.75 -24.86 -1.41
C LYS A 404 9.41 -24.43 -0.11
N THR A 405 8.79 -23.49 0.62
CA THR A 405 9.34 -22.88 1.84
C THR A 405 9.21 -23.74 3.10
N ARG A 406 8.61 -24.94 3.01
CA ARG A 406 8.42 -25.86 4.15
C ARG A 406 9.59 -26.84 4.30
N PHE A 407 10.04 -27.04 5.54
CA PHE A 407 11.01 -28.11 5.86
C PHE A 407 10.36 -29.45 6.26
N GLY A 408 9.05 -29.44 6.52
CA GLY A 408 8.23 -30.63 6.78
C GLY A 408 8.07 -31.03 8.25
N ASP A 409 8.44 -30.15 9.19
CA ASP A 409 8.41 -30.37 10.64
C ASP A 409 7.88 -29.16 11.42
N GLY A 410 7.19 -28.24 10.73
CA GLY A 410 6.69 -26.98 11.25
C GLY A 410 7.63 -25.79 11.02
N TYR A 411 8.90 -26.00 10.69
CA TYR A 411 9.79 -24.92 10.28
C TYR A 411 9.55 -24.51 8.83
N ARG A 412 9.59 -23.19 8.60
CA ARG A 412 9.46 -22.57 7.30
C ARG A 412 10.53 -21.49 7.12
N ALA A 413 10.99 -21.33 5.88
CA ALA A 413 11.66 -20.10 5.47
C ALA A 413 10.60 -19.00 5.30
N THR A 414 10.81 -17.83 5.89
CA THR A 414 9.73 -16.86 6.09
C THR A 414 10.00 -15.50 5.49
N SER A 415 11.21 -14.97 5.61
CA SER A 415 11.52 -13.64 5.07
C SER A 415 12.98 -13.41 4.76
N ALA A 416 13.27 -12.50 3.85
CA ALA A 416 14.61 -11.99 3.55
C ALA A 416 14.52 -10.49 3.28
N GLY A 417 15.32 -9.69 3.98
CA GLY A 417 15.39 -8.24 3.77
C GLY A 417 16.42 -7.90 2.69
N MET A 418 16.00 -7.30 1.58
CA MET A 418 16.86 -7.07 0.42
C MET A 418 16.63 -5.70 -0.23
N SER A 419 17.61 -4.82 -0.07
CA SER A 419 17.65 -3.49 -0.68
C SER A 419 18.67 -3.36 -1.84
N ARG A 420 19.06 -4.51 -2.43
CA ARG A 420 20.03 -4.62 -3.52
C ARG A 420 19.67 -5.83 -4.42
N TRP A 421 20.26 -5.90 -5.59
CA TRP A 421 20.36 -7.12 -6.40
C TRP A 421 21.61 -7.91 -6.03
N THR A 422 21.58 -9.21 -6.28
CA THR A 422 22.71 -10.13 -6.12
C THR A 422 23.17 -10.69 -7.47
N ASP A 423 24.41 -11.18 -7.53
CA ASP A 423 24.96 -11.80 -8.74
C ASP A 423 24.37 -13.20 -9.03
N GLY A 424 23.67 -13.80 -8.06
CA GLY A 424 23.04 -15.11 -8.15
C GLY A 424 23.99 -16.28 -7.89
N LEU A 425 25.18 -16.03 -7.35
CA LEU A 425 26.23 -17.01 -7.06
C LEU A 425 26.42 -17.14 -5.54
N ILE A 426 26.39 -18.38 -5.05
CA ILE A 426 26.65 -18.66 -3.63
C ILE A 426 28.16 -18.63 -3.35
N GLY A 427 28.53 -17.99 -2.23
CA GLY A 427 29.88 -17.87 -1.71
C GLY A 427 30.47 -16.46 -1.86
N GLY A 428 29.65 -15.49 -2.26
CA GLY A 428 30.00 -14.09 -2.44
C GLY A 428 29.83 -13.26 -1.17
N MET A 429 30.06 -11.96 -1.31
CA MET A 429 29.78 -10.98 -0.25
C MET A 429 28.29 -10.63 -0.22
N ASP A 430 27.61 -10.69 -1.36
CA ASP A 430 26.24 -10.26 -1.55
C ASP A 430 25.18 -11.32 -1.22
N ASP A 431 25.60 -12.56 -0.94
CA ASP A 431 24.80 -13.64 -0.35
C ASP A 431 23.93 -13.12 0.81
N ALA A 432 22.71 -13.66 0.92
CA ALA A 432 21.80 -13.38 2.02
C ALA A 432 21.15 -14.67 2.53
N GLU A 433 20.87 -14.71 3.82
CA GLU A 433 20.16 -15.82 4.45
C GLU A 433 18.70 -15.44 4.70
N ALA A 434 17.78 -16.30 4.28
CA ALA A 434 16.38 -16.18 4.63
C ALA A 434 16.17 -16.64 6.07
N ARG A 435 15.31 -15.92 6.79
CA ARG A 435 14.90 -16.24 8.15
C ARG A 435 14.11 -17.55 8.17
N VAL A 436 14.35 -18.35 9.20
CA VAL A 436 13.71 -19.65 9.38
C VAL A 436 13.20 -19.77 10.81
N HIS A 437 11.91 -20.06 10.97
CA HIS A 437 11.35 -20.36 12.28
C HIS A 437 10.16 -21.33 12.20
N ASN A 438 9.81 -21.90 13.34
CA ASN A 438 8.54 -22.57 13.55
C ASN A 438 7.68 -21.68 14.44
N GLN A 439 6.67 -21.06 13.85
CA GLN A 439 5.84 -20.06 14.49
C GLN A 439 4.37 -20.45 14.34
N ALA A 440 3.68 -20.60 15.46
CA ALA A 440 2.36 -21.23 15.48
C ALA A 440 1.28 -20.39 14.74
N TYR A 441 1.34 -19.07 14.84
CA TYR A 441 0.39 -18.18 14.15
C TYR A 441 0.48 -18.29 12.63
N GLU A 442 1.68 -18.25 12.08
CA GLU A 442 1.97 -18.34 10.65
C GLU A 442 1.63 -19.72 10.10
N ASN A 443 1.92 -20.78 10.86
CA ASN A 443 1.49 -22.13 10.49
C ASN A 443 -0.04 -22.28 10.49
N PHE A 444 -0.75 -21.71 11.47
CA PHE A 444 -2.22 -21.64 11.40
C PHE A 444 -2.70 -20.88 10.17
N TYR A 445 -2.08 -19.74 9.87
CA TYR A 445 -2.51 -18.91 8.76
C TYR A 445 -2.29 -19.58 7.41
N CYS A 446 -1.10 -20.14 7.19
CA CYS A 446 -0.76 -20.92 6.00
C CYS A 446 -1.73 -22.09 5.84
N ALA A 447 -1.98 -22.87 6.91
CA ALA A 447 -2.92 -23.99 6.86
C ALA A 447 -4.33 -23.57 6.39
N GLY A 448 -4.83 -22.42 6.87
CA GLY A 448 -6.13 -21.90 6.46
C GLY A 448 -6.16 -21.49 4.98
N ILE A 449 -5.10 -20.82 4.52
CA ILE A 449 -4.94 -20.39 3.12
C ILE A 449 -4.80 -21.60 2.18
N GLU A 450 -3.99 -22.59 2.54
CA GLU A 450 -3.79 -23.81 1.77
C GLU A 450 -5.10 -24.61 1.63
N ALA A 451 -5.87 -24.71 2.73
CA ALA A 451 -7.20 -25.32 2.72
C ALA A 451 -8.20 -24.53 1.87
N TYR A 452 -8.14 -23.20 1.90
CA TYR A 452 -8.96 -22.33 1.06
C TYR A 452 -8.68 -22.52 -0.43
N ILE A 453 -7.41 -22.56 -0.80
CA ILE A 453 -6.96 -22.76 -2.18
C ILE A 453 -7.31 -24.17 -2.67
N HIS A 454 -7.13 -25.20 -1.83
CA HIS A 454 -7.52 -26.58 -2.14
C HIS A 454 -8.93 -26.69 -2.71
N ASP A 455 -9.89 -26.00 -2.09
CA ASP A 455 -11.29 -26.06 -2.49
C ASP A 455 -11.55 -25.41 -3.87
N ARG A 456 -10.71 -24.44 -4.26
CA ARG A 456 -10.88 -23.60 -5.46
C ARG A 456 -10.05 -24.02 -6.66
N ILE A 457 -8.99 -24.80 -6.47
CA ILE A 457 -8.25 -25.36 -7.60
C ILE A 457 -9.12 -26.38 -8.35
N THR A 458 -9.21 -26.19 -9.67
CA THR A 458 -9.93 -27.08 -10.61
C THR A 458 -9.03 -27.57 -11.75
N THR A 459 -7.85 -26.95 -11.92
CA THR A 459 -6.93 -27.17 -13.05
C THR A 459 -5.80 -28.14 -12.74
N ASN A 460 -5.48 -28.35 -11.47
CA ASN A 460 -4.31 -29.11 -11.02
C ASN A 460 -4.64 -30.05 -9.84
N ASP A 461 -5.06 -31.28 -10.16
CA ASP A 461 -5.44 -32.29 -9.15
C ASP A 461 -4.28 -32.70 -8.22
N ALA A 462 -3.04 -32.64 -8.71
CA ALA A 462 -1.87 -32.98 -7.91
C ALA A 462 -1.65 -31.92 -6.83
N LEU A 463 -1.57 -30.65 -7.23
CA LEU A 463 -1.46 -29.52 -6.31
C LEU A 463 -2.62 -29.50 -5.31
N LYS A 464 -3.85 -29.69 -5.80
CA LYS A 464 -5.05 -29.78 -4.95
C LYS A 464 -4.90 -30.83 -3.84
N ARG A 465 -4.50 -32.06 -4.16
CA ARG A 465 -4.33 -33.12 -3.15
C ARG A 465 -3.23 -32.79 -2.15
N THR A 466 -2.10 -32.27 -2.64
CA THR A 466 -0.95 -31.86 -1.83
C THR A 466 -1.32 -30.77 -0.82
N LEU A 467 -2.03 -29.72 -1.25
CA LEU A 467 -2.46 -28.63 -0.36
C LEU A 467 -3.35 -29.11 0.79
N LYS A 468 -4.29 -30.03 0.53
CA LYS A 468 -5.12 -30.59 1.63
C LYS A 468 -4.30 -31.35 2.65
N GLN A 469 -3.34 -32.16 2.21
CA GLN A 469 -2.45 -32.87 3.12
C GLN A 469 -1.65 -31.88 3.97
N ILE A 470 -1.07 -30.88 3.32
CA ILE A 470 -0.18 -29.92 3.95
C ILE A 470 -0.92 -28.99 4.92
N ALA A 471 -2.12 -28.54 4.56
CA ALA A 471 -2.96 -27.76 5.46
C ALA A 471 -3.24 -28.52 6.77
N VAL A 472 -3.47 -29.83 6.71
CA VAL A 472 -3.63 -30.68 7.91
C VAL A 472 -2.34 -30.75 8.72
N GLU A 473 -1.21 -31.01 8.07
CA GLU A 473 0.11 -31.07 8.72
C GLU A 473 0.45 -29.75 9.42
N ASP A 474 0.26 -28.62 8.75
CA ASP A 474 0.65 -27.30 9.28
C ASP A 474 -0.25 -26.83 10.40
N PHE A 475 -1.54 -27.19 10.37
CA PHE A 475 -2.41 -26.99 11.52
C PHE A 475 -1.98 -27.83 12.72
N ASP A 476 -1.59 -29.09 12.51
CA ASP A 476 -1.10 -29.96 13.58
C ASP A 476 0.25 -29.45 14.14
N PHE A 477 1.15 -28.91 13.29
CA PHE A 477 2.38 -28.23 13.72
C PHE A 477 2.09 -26.97 14.52
N ALA A 478 1.13 -26.15 14.06
CA ALA A 478 0.70 -24.95 14.78
C ALA A 478 0.14 -25.28 16.16
N LEU A 479 -0.71 -26.30 16.27
CA LEU A 479 -1.23 -26.79 17.55
C LEU A 479 -0.11 -27.28 18.48
N ALA A 480 0.85 -28.03 17.94
CA ALA A 480 1.98 -28.55 18.72
C ALA A 480 2.85 -27.41 19.26
N GLU A 481 3.20 -26.43 18.44
CA GLU A 481 4.02 -25.29 18.86
C GLU A 481 3.24 -24.36 19.79
N MET A 482 1.95 -24.11 19.55
CA MET A 482 1.08 -23.36 20.46
C MET A 482 0.96 -24.06 21.83
N THR A 483 0.88 -25.38 21.86
CA THR A 483 0.84 -26.14 23.13
C THR A 483 2.15 -25.99 23.92
N LYS A 484 3.26 -25.88 23.21
CA LYS A 484 4.61 -25.78 23.79
C LYS A 484 4.95 -24.35 24.25
N GLN A 485 4.63 -23.34 23.46
CA GLN A 485 5.04 -21.94 23.69
C GLN A 485 3.90 -21.06 24.22
N GLY A 486 2.65 -21.53 24.12
CA GLY A 486 1.47 -20.69 24.25
C GLY A 486 1.27 -19.80 23.02
N ILE A 487 0.44 -18.77 23.19
CA ILE A 487 0.05 -17.82 22.12
C ILE A 487 0.93 -16.56 22.09
N HIS A 488 1.87 -16.42 23.02
CA HIS A 488 2.73 -15.24 23.16
C HIS A 488 4.14 -15.47 22.59
N GLN A 489 4.31 -16.48 21.74
CA GLN A 489 5.54 -16.68 21.01
C GLN A 489 5.84 -15.43 20.18
N LYS A 490 6.91 -14.72 20.53
CA LYS A 490 7.30 -13.49 19.85
C LYS A 490 7.80 -13.83 18.43
N PRO A 491 7.21 -13.26 17.36
CA PRO A 491 7.73 -13.43 16.00
C PRO A 491 9.11 -12.77 15.86
N ILE A 492 9.86 -13.13 14.82
CA ILE A 492 11.10 -12.42 14.49
C ILE A 492 10.76 -10.96 14.13
N PHE A 493 11.60 -10.02 14.55
CA PHE A 493 11.32 -8.58 14.51
C PHE A 493 10.89 -8.05 13.13
N TRP A 494 11.41 -8.63 12.06
CA TRP A 494 11.14 -8.22 10.67
C TRP A 494 9.97 -8.95 10.01
N GLU A 495 9.28 -9.83 10.72
CA GLU A 495 8.13 -10.55 10.16
C GLU A 495 6.91 -9.64 10.11
N HIS A 496 6.16 -9.72 9.01
CA HIS A 496 4.93 -8.92 8.83
C HIS A 496 3.81 -9.30 9.81
N THR A 497 4.03 -10.36 10.60
CA THR A 497 3.17 -10.85 11.68
C THR A 497 3.61 -10.35 13.07
N TYR A 498 4.68 -9.57 13.19
CA TYR A 498 5.27 -9.17 14.47
C TYR A 498 4.29 -8.51 15.45
N GLN A 499 3.41 -7.62 14.95
CA GLN A 499 2.44 -6.87 15.74
C GLN A 499 1.15 -7.65 16.09
N THR A 500 1.07 -8.94 15.73
CA THR A 500 -0.11 -9.79 15.93
C THR A 500 -0.55 -9.79 17.40
N SER A 501 -1.83 -9.56 17.63
CA SER A 501 -2.45 -9.60 18.94
C SER A 501 -3.01 -10.98 19.27
N GLU A 502 -3.35 -11.20 20.54
CA GLU A 502 -4.02 -12.43 20.98
C GLU A 502 -5.39 -12.60 20.28
N SER A 503 -6.16 -11.52 20.15
CA SER A 503 -7.46 -11.58 19.46
C SER A 503 -7.31 -11.96 17.98
N LEU A 504 -6.34 -11.38 17.27
CA LEU A 504 -6.07 -11.71 15.88
C LEU A 504 -5.51 -13.13 15.72
N TYR A 505 -4.71 -13.59 16.68
CA TYR A 505 -4.25 -14.97 16.74
C TYR A 505 -5.42 -15.94 16.77
N TYR A 506 -6.39 -15.74 17.68
CA TYR A 506 -7.58 -16.58 17.75
C TYR A 506 -8.45 -16.49 16.51
N ALA A 507 -8.60 -15.31 15.91
CA ALA A 507 -9.32 -15.15 14.65
C ALA A 507 -8.68 -16.00 13.53
N THR A 508 -7.35 -15.96 13.43
CA THR A 508 -6.59 -16.69 12.42
C THR A 508 -6.66 -18.21 12.63
N ALA A 509 -6.51 -18.66 13.88
CA ALA A 509 -6.64 -20.07 14.23
C ALA A 509 -8.08 -20.59 14.02
N ALA A 510 -9.10 -19.77 14.31
CA ALA A 510 -10.50 -20.07 14.02
C ALA A 510 -10.76 -20.18 12.51
N PHE A 511 -10.30 -19.21 11.71
CA PHE A 511 -10.38 -19.27 10.25
C PHE A 511 -9.78 -20.58 9.72
N SER A 512 -8.56 -20.91 10.17
CA SER A 512 -7.86 -22.14 9.76
C SER A 512 -8.64 -23.40 10.12
N ALA A 513 -9.17 -23.47 11.36
CA ALA A 513 -9.97 -24.59 11.82
C ALA A 513 -11.29 -24.73 11.03
N ALA A 514 -11.96 -23.62 10.70
CA ALA A 514 -13.16 -23.64 9.86
C ALA A 514 -12.86 -24.17 8.46
N MET A 515 -11.78 -23.71 7.83
CA MET A 515 -11.36 -24.19 6.51
C MET A 515 -11.03 -25.69 6.53
N LEU A 516 -10.31 -26.17 7.54
CA LEU A 516 -10.02 -27.59 7.67
C LEU A 516 -11.27 -28.42 7.95
N TYR A 517 -12.21 -27.93 8.75
CA TYR A 517 -13.47 -28.63 8.96
C TYR A 517 -14.25 -28.78 7.65
N GLN A 518 -14.33 -27.72 6.83
CA GLN A 518 -15.01 -27.78 5.52
C GLN A 518 -14.42 -28.87 4.61
N ILE A 519 -13.08 -28.98 4.51
CA ILE A 519 -12.45 -29.92 3.57
C ILE A 519 -12.24 -31.34 4.12
N THR A 520 -12.32 -31.54 5.44
CA THR A 520 -12.09 -32.85 6.09
C THR A 520 -13.32 -33.46 6.73
N GLN A 521 -14.27 -32.64 7.18
CA GLN A 521 -15.44 -33.03 7.99
C GLN A 521 -15.05 -33.74 9.32
N ASP A 522 -13.82 -33.54 9.81
CA ASP A 522 -13.39 -34.07 11.11
C ASP A 522 -13.79 -33.12 12.25
N SER A 523 -14.62 -33.63 13.17
CA SER A 523 -15.13 -32.91 14.34
C SER A 523 -14.06 -32.30 15.24
N LYS A 524 -12.79 -32.76 15.19
CA LYS A 524 -11.71 -32.12 15.96
C LYS A 524 -11.52 -30.66 15.55
N TYR A 525 -11.67 -30.36 14.26
CA TYR A 525 -11.52 -28.99 13.75
C TYR A 525 -12.70 -28.11 14.15
N GLU A 526 -13.93 -28.64 14.16
CA GLU A 526 -15.09 -27.92 14.70
C GLU A 526 -14.91 -27.59 16.19
N ALA A 527 -14.35 -28.51 16.99
CA ALA A 527 -14.06 -28.25 18.41
C ALA A 527 -13.00 -27.15 18.61
N HIS A 528 -11.92 -27.16 17.81
CA HIS A 528 -10.92 -26.10 17.82
C HIS A 528 -11.50 -24.76 17.37
N LEU A 529 -12.27 -24.76 16.27
CA LEU A 529 -12.98 -23.59 15.75
C LEU A 529 -13.81 -22.91 16.86
N THR A 530 -14.68 -23.67 17.53
CA THR A 530 -15.55 -23.13 18.58
C THR A 530 -14.73 -22.55 19.73
N THR A 531 -13.68 -23.24 20.17
CA THR A 531 -12.79 -22.76 21.24
C THR A 531 -12.09 -21.45 20.85
N PHE A 532 -11.56 -21.36 19.64
CA PHE A 532 -10.87 -20.15 19.17
C PHE A 532 -11.84 -18.98 18.99
N LEU A 533 -13.04 -19.21 18.43
CA LEU A 533 -14.03 -18.15 18.30
C LEU A 533 -14.53 -17.62 19.65
N GLU A 534 -14.74 -18.48 20.64
CA GLU A 534 -15.10 -18.04 21.99
C GLU A 534 -14.03 -17.11 22.57
N ASN A 535 -12.76 -17.45 22.39
CA ASN A 535 -11.65 -16.63 22.83
C ASN A 535 -11.52 -15.31 22.06
N MET A 536 -11.73 -15.33 20.75
CA MET A 536 -11.75 -14.13 19.90
C MET A 536 -12.90 -13.19 20.30
N LEU A 537 -14.11 -13.72 20.47
CA LEU A 537 -15.31 -12.94 20.81
C LEU A 537 -15.26 -12.36 22.22
N ALA A 538 -14.52 -12.99 23.14
CA ALA A 538 -14.22 -12.41 24.44
C ALA A 538 -13.42 -11.09 24.33
N CYS A 539 -12.69 -10.89 23.22
CA CYS A 539 -11.97 -9.65 22.93
C CYS A 539 -12.82 -8.61 22.19
N GLN A 540 -14.05 -8.91 21.76
CA GLN A 540 -14.92 -7.92 21.10
C GLN A 540 -15.65 -7.05 22.14
N GLU A 541 -15.79 -5.75 21.85
CA GLU A 541 -16.68 -4.89 22.63
C GLU A 541 -18.15 -5.22 22.29
N GLN A 542 -18.84 -5.92 23.19
CA GLN A 542 -20.23 -6.35 23.00
C GLN A 542 -21.26 -5.56 23.83
N ILE A 543 -20.82 -4.92 24.92
CA ILE A 543 -21.70 -4.17 25.83
C ILE A 543 -21.87 -2.74 25.29
N GLY A 544 -20.78 -2.21 24.77
CA GLY A 544 -20.66 -0.91 24.17
C GLY A 544 -20.13 0.15 25.12
N ILE A 545 -19.38 1.09 24.56
CA ILE A 545 -18.95 2.31 25.24
C ILE A 545 -19.93 3.43 24.91
N THR A 546 -20.32 4.21 25.92
CA THR A 546 -21.23 5.35 25.73
C THR A 546 -20.42 6.61 25.50
N GLY A 547 -20.69 7.30 24.40
CA GLY A 547 -20.17 8.64 24.14
C GLY A 547 -20.94 9.71 24.92
N ASP A 548 -20.36 10.89 25.05
CA ASP A 548 -20.95 12.03 25.77
C ASP A 548 -22.29 12.50 25.15
N ASN A 549 -22.50 12.21 23.85
CA ASN A 549 -23.75 12.46 23.14
C ASN A 549 -24.84 11.39 23.37
N GLY A 550 -24.57 10.37 24.20
CA GLY A 550 -25.48 9.26 24.50
C GLY A 550 -25.47 8.11 23.49
N THR A 551 -24.68 8.21 22.42
CA THR A 551 -24.52 7.12 21.44
C THR A 551 -23.69 5.99 22.06
N THR A 552 -24.17 4.76 21.96
CA THR A 552 -23.42 3.57 22.36
C THR A 552 -22.75 2.95 21.13
N TYR A 553 -21.45 2.68 21.26
CA TYR A 553 -20.62 2.07 20.23
C TYR A 553 -20.12 0.70 20.69
N ALA A 554 -20.34 -0.34 19.89
CA ALA A 554 -19.94 -1.72 20.16
C ALA A 554 -19.57 -2.41 18.85
N GLY A 555 -18.66 -3.38 18.88
CA GLY A 555 -18.31 -4.21 17.73
C GLY A 555 -16.84 -4.21 17.32
N PHE A 556 -16.07 -3.21 17.76
CA PHE A 556 -14.61 -3.19 17.58
C PHE A 556 -13.93 -4.22 18.51
N PHE A 557 -12.69 -4.57 18.19
CA PHE A 557 -11.93 -5.59 18.92
C PHE A 557 -10.83 -4.97 19.76
N TYR A 558 -10.59 -5.55 20.93
CA TYR A 558 -9.40 -5.33 21.74
C TYR A 558 -8.30 -6.31 21.37
N ARG A 559 -7.06 -6.02 21.74
CA ARG A 559 -5.91 -6.91 21.50
C ARG A 559 -5.98 -8.22 22.29
N ASN A 560 -6.68 -8.22 23.42
CA ASN A 560 -6.83 -9.36 24.33
C ASN A 560 -8.13 -9.27 25.16
N LYS A 561 -8.35 -10.26 26.03
CA LYS A 561 -9.57 -10.42 26.84
C LYS A 561 -9.66 -9.44 28.00
N GLU A 562 -8.55 -8.82 28.38
CA GLU A 562 -8.49 -7.78 29.42
C GLU A 562 -9.14 -6.47 28.94
N ARG A 563 -9.30 -6.29 27.63
CA ARG A 563 -9.98 -5.13 27.01
C ARG A 563 -9.40 -3.78 27.42
N LYS A 564 -8.08 -3.71 27.58
CA LYS A 564 -7.36 -2.47 27.90
C LYS A 564 -6.94 -1.68 26.66
N ILE A 565 -6.51 -2.39 25.62
CA ILE A 565 -5.93 -1.81 24.41
C ILE A 565 -6.78 -2.22 23.22
N ILE A 566 -7.31 -1.24 22.50
CA ILE A 566 -8.08 -1.48 21.27
C ILE A 566 -7.11 -2.00 20.20
N GLN A 567 -7.60 -2.88 19.32
CA GLN A 567 -6.78 -3.39 18.23
C GLN A 567 -6.53 -2.27 17.21
N HIS A 568 -5.27 -1.92 17.04
CA HIS A 568 -4.82 -0.98 16.01
C HIS A 568 -3.86 -1.64 15.03
N PHE A 569 -3.75 -1.05 13.85
CA PHE A 569 -2.79 -1.40 12.82
C PHE A 569 -2.10 -0.12 12.35
N ASN A 570 -0.79 -0.17 12.16
CA ASN A 570 0.00 1.03 11.84
C ASN A 570 0.65 0.99 10.45
N GLN A 571 0.88 -0.21 9.90
CA GLN A 571 1.52 -0.40 8.60
C GLN A 571 0.99 -1.67 7.91
N GLN A 572 1.17 -2.84 8.53
CA GLN A 572 0.51 -4.08 8.11
C GLN A 572 -0.86 -4.22 8.77
N ALA A 573 -1.85 -4.77 8.08
CA ALA A 573 -3.20 -4.91 8.62
C ALA A 573 -3.91 -6.20 8.19
N ARG A 574 -4.63 -6.79 9.14
CA ARG A 574 -5.40 -8.05 8.97
C ARG A 574 -6.75 -8.01 9.71
N GLU A 575 -7.32 -6.83 9.87
CA GLU A 575 -8.64 -6.64 10.49
C GLU A 575 -9.73 -7.52 9.87
N HIS A 576 -9.68 -7.75 8.55
CA HIS A 576 -10.64 -8.63 7.87
C HIS A 576 -10.66 -10.06 8.41
N LEU A 577 -9.59 -10.55 9.06
CA LEU A 577 -9.54 -11.92 9.59
C LEU A 577 -10.58 -12.17 10.69
N TYR A 578 -10.99 -11.15 11.46
CA TYR A 578 -12.07 -11.30 12.43
C TYR A 578 -13.38 -11.70 11.76
N LEU A 579 -13.72 -11.03 10.66
CA LEU A 579 -14.96 -11.23 9.93
C LEU A 579 -14.87 -12.47 9.02
N LEU A 580 -13.71 -12.73 8.44
CA LEU A 580 -13.44 -13.94 7.67
C LEU A 580 -13.58 -15.20 8.53
N ALA A 581 -13.06 -15.18 9.77
CA ALA A 581 -13.23 -16.30 10.70
C ALA A 581 -14.71 -16.58 11.01
N LEU A 582 -15.51 -15.53 11.23
CA LEU A 582 -16.94 -15.66 11.48
C LEU A 582 -17.70 -16.15 10.24
N GLU A 583 -17.40 -15.62 9.06
CA GLU A 583 -17.97 -16.06 7.79
C GLU A 583 -17.74 -17.55 7.57
N GLN A 584 -16.47 -17.98 7.64
CA GLN A 584 -16.09 -19.36 7.37
C GLN A 584 -16.63 -20.32 8.44
N ALA A 585 -16.79 -19.87 9.69
CA ALA A 585 -17.46 -20.64 10.73
C ALA A 585 -18.94 -20.87 10.45
N MET A 586 -19.66 -19.83 10.01
CA MET A 586 -21.07 -19.92 9.66
C MET A 586 -21.29 -20.81 8.44
N ILE A 587 -20.37 -20.79 7.46
CA ILE A 587 -20.37 -21.70 6.31
C ILE A 587 -20.09 -23.14 6.76
N ALA A 588 -19.08 -23.34 7.61
CA ALA A 588 -18.66 -24.68 8.03
C ALA A 588 -19.68 -25.38 8.95
N SER A 589 -20.34 -24.62 9.83
CA SER A 589 -21.27 -25.15 10.84
C SER A 589 -22.57 -24.33 10.93
N PRO A 590 -23.44 -24.36 9.90
CA PRO A 590 -24.65 -23.51 9.83
C PRO A 590 -25.71 -23.83 10.90
N ASN A 591 -25.63 -25.01 11.52
CA ASN A 591 -26.57 -25.44 12.58
C ASN A 591 -25.93 -25.42 13.98
N HIS A 592 -24.74 -24.82 14.15
CA HIS A 592 -24.06 -24.77 15.44
C HIS A 592 -24.84 -23.91 16.45
N GLU A 593 -24.83 -24.29 17.73
CA GLU A 593 -25.57 -23.58 18.78
C GLU A 593 -25.12 -22.12 18.97
N SER A 594 -23.85 -21.83 18.66
CA SER A 594 -23.27 -20.49 18.74
C SER A 594 -23.46 -19.64 17.46
N TYR A 595 -24.12 -20.15 16.41
CA TYR A 595 -24.31 -19.43 15.15
C TYR A 595 -24.90 -18.02 15.36
N ALA A 596 -25.95 -17.92 16.19
CA ALA A 596 -26.59 -16.64 16.48
C ALA A 596 -25.64 -15.63 17.15
N LYS A 597 -24.71 -16.10 17.99
CA LYS A 597 -23.69 -15.24 18.61
C LYS A 597 -22.67 -14.76 17.58
N TRP A 598 -22.28 -15.63 16.64
CA TRP A 598 -21.37 -15.27 15.55
C TRP A 598 -21.99 -14.22 14.63
N TYR A 599 -23.25 -14.42 14.23
CA TYR A 599 -24.00 -13.46 13.44
C TYR A 599 -24.14 -12.11 14.17
N GLN A 600 -24.48 -12.12 15.46
CA GLN A 600 -24.56 -10.91 16.27
C GLN A 600 -23.23 -10.15 16.33
N ALA A 601 -22.09 -10.86 16.43
CA ALA A 601 -20.77 -10.24 16.41
C ALA A 601 -20.49 -9.49 15.09
N VAL A 602 -20.95 -10.04 13.96
CA VAL A 602 -20.90 -9.37 12.64
C VAL A 602 -21.81 -8.15 12.61
N GLU A 603 -23.03 -8.23 13.15
CA GLU A 603 -23.95 -7.09 13.25
C GLU A 603 -23.36 -5.93 14.06
N LEU A 604 -22.72 -6.24 15.20
CA LEU A 604 -22.07 -5.23 16.04
C LEU A 604 -20.96 -4.51 15.27
N TYR A 605 -20.05 -5.24 14.62
CA TYR A 605 -18.98 -4.65 13.82
C TYR A 605 -19.53 -3.75 12.69
N GLY A 606 -20.51 -4.25 11.94
CA GLY A 606 -21.14 -3.48 10.87
C GLY A 606 -21.83 -2.20 11.36
N ASN A 607 -22.47 -2.26 12.53
CA ASN A 607 -23.08 -1.09 13.14
C ASN A 607 -22.03 -0.06 13.61
N TYR A 608 -20.93 -0.52 14.23
CA TYR A 608 -19.80 0.34 14.59
C TYR A 608 -19.27 1.12 13.39
N ILE A 609 -18.94 0.42 12.30
CA ILE A 609 -18.44 1.05 11.07
C ILE A 609 -19.44 2.11 10.56
N LYS A 610 -20.72 1.75 10.43
CA LYS A 610 -21.75 2.69 9.96
C LYS A 610 -21.92 3.92 10.85
N GLN A 611 -21.62 3.81 12.15
CA GLN A 611 -21.67 4.92 13.12
C GLN A 611 -20.46 5.84 13.03
N ILE A 612 -19.28 5.35 12.66
CA ILE A 612 -18.06 6.16 12.59
C ILE A 612 -17.84 6.82 11.22
N MET A 613 -18.37 6.25 10.13
CA MET A 613 -18.23 6.82 8.77
C MET A 613 -18.62 8.31 8.64
N PRO A 614 -19.66 8.83 9.33
CA PRO A 614 -20.03 10.25 9.21
C PRO A 614 -18.92 11.24 9.64
N PHE A 615 -17.97 10.85 10.49
CA PHE A 615 -16.88 11.73 10.96
C PHE A 615 -15.86 12.11 9.88
N VAL A 616 -15.92 11.47 8.72
CA VAL A 616 -15.04 11.68 7.56
C VAL A 616 -15.81 11.94 6.27
N ALA A 617 -17.12 12.14 6.38
CA ALA A 617 -17.94 12.57 5.26
C ALA A 617 -17.46 13.93 4.73
N PRO A 618 -17.46 14.16 3.41
CA PRO A 618 -18.12 13.34 2.39
C PRO A 618 -17.25 12.24 1.76
N TYR A 619 -16.01 12.09 2.20
CA TYR A 619 -15.11 11.09 1.63
C TYR A 619 -15.42 9.68 2.14
N PRO A 620 -15.21 8.67 1.30
CA PRO A 620 -15.50 7.28 1.66
C PRO A 620 -14.32 6.62 2.41
N LEU A 621 -13.60 7.34 3.26
CA LEU A 621 -12.50 6.79 4.05
C LEU A 621 -13.07 6.13 5.33
N ILE A 622 -12.63 4.93 5.70
CA ILE A 622 -12.96 4.40 7.04
C ILE A 622 -12.05 5.08 8.08
N PRO A 623 -12.58 5.71 9.14
CA PRO A 623 -11.74 6.24 10.21
C PRO A 623 -10.92 5.15 10.88
N ALA A 624 -9.70 5.48 11.33
CA ALA A 624 -8.83 4.57 12.07
C ALA A 624 -9.48 3.98 13.34
N GLY A 625 -10.47 4.67 13.91
CA GLY A 625 -11.32 4.15 14.97
C GLY A 625 -11.05 4.83 16.31
N PHE A 626 -11.28 4.09 17.40
CA PHE A 626 -11.22 4.62 18.75
C PHE A 626 -9.90 4.31 19.44
N TYR A 627 -9.32 5.32 20.07
CA TYR A 627 -8.13 5.20 20.89
C TYR A 627 -8.46 5.54 22.33
N HIS A 628 -7.85 4.83 23.27
CA HIS A 628 -7.91 5.15 24.69
C HIS A 628 -6.74 6.07 25.11
N LYS A 629 -6.97 7.02 26.02
CA LYS A 629 -5.94 8.00 26.41
C LYS A 629 -4.66 7.37 26.99
N ASP A 630 -4.78 6.18 27.59
CA ASP A 630 -3.72 5.50 28.33
C ASP A 630 -3.07 4.32 27.58
N GLU A 631 -3.35 4.10 26.28
CA GLU A 631 -2.76 2.94 25.58
C GLU A 631 -1.22 2.97 25.52
N TYR A 632 -0.64 4.17 25.50
CA TYR A 632 0.81 4.37 25.55
C TYR A 632 1.46 3.93 26.87
N LEU A 633 0.68 3.58 27.91
CA LEU A 633 1.18 3.08 29.19
C LEU A 633 1.35 1.55 29.22
N ASP A 634 0.84 0.83 28.21
CA ASP A 634 1.01 -0.63 28.10
C ASP A 634 2.25 -0.97 27.29
N ASP A 635 3.39 -1.15 27.96
CA ASP A 635 4.69 -1.37 27.32
C ASP A 635 4.68 -2.56 26.36
N THR A 636 4.02 -3.65 26.76
CA THR A 636 3.99 -4.88 25.97
C THR A 636 3.30 -4.67 24.62
N SER A 637 2.16 -3.99 24.61
CA SER A 637 1.44 -3.70 23.38
C SER A 637 2.08 -2.56 22.58
N PHE A 638 2.54 -1.51 23.24
CA PHE A 638 3.07 -0.32 22.58
C PHE A 638 4.33 -0.66 21.76
N GLU A 639 5.27 -1.42 22.35
CA GLU A 639 6.53 -1.80 21.69
C GLU A 639 6.35 -2.82 20.55
N LEU A 640 5.30 -3.64 20.59
CA LEU A 640 4.99 -4.58 19.49
C LEU A 640 4.29 -3.91 18.32
N GLN A 641 3.54 -2.83 18.56
CA GLN A 641 2.79 -2.12 17.52
C GLN A 641 3.62 -1.06 16.78
N HIS A 642 4.63 -0.51 17.45
CA HIS A 642 5.38 0.64 16.95
C HIS A 642 6.86 0.27 16.80
N LEU A 643 7.26 -0.10 15.58
CA LEU A 643 8.64 -0.44 15.24
C LEU A 643 9.52 0.81 15.16
N LEU A 644 10.81 0.70 15.48
CA LEU A 644 11.80 1.77 15.26
C LEU A 644 11.41 3.13 15.90
N VAL A 645 10.82 3.08 17.10
CA VAL A 645 10.47 4.28 17.89
C VAL A 645 11.33 4.39 19.15
N ASP A 646 11.37 5.59 19.73
CA ASP A 646 11.97 5.84 21.04
C ASP A 646 10.96 6.44 22.03
N GLU A 647 11.44 6.91 23.19
CA GLU A 647 10.61 7.46 24.27
C GLU A 647 9.70 8.62 23.83
N ARG A 648 10.06 9.35 22.77
CA ARG A 648 9.27 10.47 22.24
C ARG A 648 7.94 10.03 21.66
N ALA A 649 7.83 8.79 21.18
CA ALA A 649 6.58 8.25 20.65
C ALA A 649 5.44 8.28 21.68
N ARG A 650 5.75 8.17 22.98
CA ARG A 650 4.74 8.26 24.06
C ARG A 650 4.23 9.67 24.27
N GLU A 651 5.08 10.67 24.06
CA GLU A 651 4.66 12.08 24.06
C GLU A 651 3.83 12.39 22.80
N GLU A 652 4.29 11.94 21.63
CA GLU A 652 3.58 12.08 20.37
C GLU A 652 2.22 11.36 20.37
N TYR A 653 2.10 10.21 21.04
CA TYR A 653 0.81 9.54 21.25
C TYR A 653 -0.20 10.47 21.89
N GLN A 654 0.20 11.15 22.98
CA GLN A 654 -0.69 12.06 23.71
C GLN A 654 -1.03 13.30 22.89
N LEU A 655 -0.11 13.78 22.04
CA LEU A 655 -0.38 14.89 21.14
C LEU A 655 -1.39 14.48 20.05
N GLN A 656 -1.14 13.34 19.40
CA GLN A 656 -2.04 12.80 18.39
C GLN A 656 -3.43 12.47 18.97
N TYR A 657 -3.49 11.84 20.14
CA TYR A 657 -4.75 11.56 20.83
C TYR A 657 -5.60 12.83 20.99
N LYS A 658 -5.00 13.98 21.33
CA LYS A 658 -5.72 15.25 21.52
C LYS A 658 -6.25 15.87 20.22
N GLU A 659 -5.67 15.54 19.08
CA GLU A 659 -6.11 16.02 17.75
C GLU A 659 -7.32 15.23 17.21
N GLY A 660 -7.68 14.12 17.85
CA GLY A 660 -8.89 13.38 17.47
C GLY A 660 -10.18 13.99 18.03
N ILE A 661 -11.31 13.39 17.65
CA ILE A 661 -12.65 13.81 18.04
C ILE A 661 -13.03 13.15 19.38
N PRO A 662 -13.20 13.92 20.48
CA PRO A 662 -13.52 13.33 21.78
C PRO A 662 -14.87 12.60 21.73
N ILE A 663 -14.88 11.33 22.12
CA ILE A 663 -16.10 10.51 22.22
C ILE A 663 -16.62 10.54 23.65
N ASN A 664 -15.73 10.40 24.63
CA ASN A 664 -15.97 10.62 26.05
C ASN A 664 -14.67 11.03 26.76
N GLN A 665 -14.66 11.05 28.10
CA GLN A 665 -13.49 11.44 28.90
C GLN A 665 -12.22 10.60 28.66
N ASP A 666 -12.35 9.36 28.17
CA ASP A 666 -11.25 8.39 28.07
C ASP A 666 -10.98 7.90 26.64
N ILE A 667 -11.93 8.13 25.72
CA ILE A 667 -11.90 7.64 24.34
C ILE A 667 -12.00 8.80 23.35
N THR A 668 -11.16 8.74 22.31
CA THR A 668 -11.17 9.66 21.18
C THR A 668 -11.23 8.89 19.86
N LEU A 669 -12.01 9.40 18.90
CA LEU A 669 -12.01 8.90 17.53
C LEU A 669 -10.91 9.59 16.73
N ARG A 670 -10.14 8.80 16.00
CA ARG A 670 -9.11 9.26 15.08
C ARG A 670 -9.51 8.91 13.65
N LYS A 671 -9.30 9.83 12.72
CA LYS A 671 -9.50 9.59 11.28
C LYS A 671 -8.33 8.80 10.71
N PHE A 672 -7.11 9.13 11.14
CA PHE A 672 -5.88 8.41 10.81
C PHE A 672 -5.24 7.78 12.05
N PRO A 673 -4.53 6.64 11.90
CA PRO A 673 -3.90 5.96 13.03
C PRO A 673 -2.99 6.88 13.86
N ILE A 674 -2.83 6.55 15.14
CA ILE A 674 -1.75 7.11 15.94
C ILE A 674 -0.47 6.34 15.60
N TRP A 675 0.46 7.02 14.93
CA TRP A 675 1.63 6.39 14.33
C TRP A 675 2.89 7.28 14.38
N PHE A 676 4.04 6.64 14.17
CA PHE A 676 5.36 7.24 14.43
C PHE A 676 6.27 7.01 13.22
N SER A 677 7.33 6.20 13.34
CA SER A 677 8.28 5.84 12.28
C SER A 677 7.64 5.46 10.94
N PHE A 678 6.71 4.49 10.95
CA PHE A 678 5.98 4.04 9.76
C PHE A 678 4.62 4.75 9.66
N ARG A 679 4.27 5.22 8.46
CA ARG A 679 3.02 5.94 8.18
C ARG A 679 2.51 5.67 6.77
N GLY A 680 1.20 5.67 6.64
CA GLY A 680 0.50 5.36 5.40
C GLY A 680 -0.55 4.28 5.67
N ASN A 681 -1.75 4.44 5.14
CA ASN A 681 -2.91 3.67 5.59
C ASN A 681 -3.60 2.81 4.54
N ASN A 682 -3.07 2.62 3.33
CA ASN A 682 -3.76 1.82 2.31
C ASN A 682 -3.97 0.37 2.75
N ALA A 683 -2.97 -0.28 3.38
CA ALA A 683 -3.14 -1.64 3.91
C ALA A 683 -4.26 -1.72 4.97
N ILE A 684 -4.32 -0.71 5.85
CA ILE A 684 -5.31 -0.59 6.93
C ILE A 684 -6.70 -0.39 6.32
N LEU A 685 -6.84 0.59 5.43
CA LEU A 685 -8.08 0.90 4.72
C LEU A 685 -8.60 -0.29 3.92
N LEU A 686 -7.73 -0.96 3.15
CA LEU A 686 -8.12 -2.12 2.36
C LEU A 686 -8.49 -3.32 3.24
N SER A 687 -7.79 -3.52 4.36
CA SER A 687 -8.17 -4.57 5.31
C SER A 687 -9.53 -4.28 5.98
N ALA A 688 -9.80 -3.05 6.41
CA ALA A 688 -11.11 -2.67 6.94
C ALA A 688 -12.20 -2.71 5.86
N GLY A 689 -11.87 -2.33 4.63
CA GLY A 689 -12.74 -2.46 3.46
C GLY A 689 -13.14 -3.91 3.18
N LYS A 690 -12.19 -4.85 3.25
CA LYS A 690 -12.47 -6.29 3.14
C LYS A 690 -13.32 -6.81 4.31
N ALA A 691 -13.12 -6.29 5.52
CA ALA A 691 -14.00 -6.61 6.65
C ALA A 691 -15.45 -6.14 6.38
N CYS A 692 -15.61 -4.96 5.79
CA CYS A 692 -16.89 -4.39 5.40
C CYS A 692 -17.56 -5.17 4.26
N SER A 693 -16.82 -5.66 3.26
CA SER A 693 -17.40 -6.47 2.18
C SER A 693 -17.93 -7.80 2.70
N ILE A 694 -17.18 -8.48 3.58
CA ILE A 694 -17.62 -9.72 4.24
C ILE A 694 -18.87 -9.46 5.09
N THR A 695 -18.85 -8.42 5.92
CA THR A 695 -19.96 -8.06 6.80
C THR A 695 -21.21 -7.66 6.00
N GLY A 696 -21.04 -6.85 4.96
CA GLY A 696 -22.11 -6.45 4.05
C GLY A 696 -22.75 -7.63 3.34
N THR A 697 -21.94 -8.61 2.93
CA THR A 697 -22.43 -9.86 2.30
C THR A 697 -23.24 -10.71 3.29
N ILE A 698 -22.71 -10.94 4.50
CA ILE A 698 -23.39 -11.75 5.54
C ILE A 698 -24.73 -11.13 5.93
N LEU A 699 -24.75 -9.80 6.12
CA LEU A 699 -25.92 -9.06 6.60
C LEU A 699 -26.87 -8.63 5.47
N ASN A 700 -26.48 -8.82 4.21
CA ASN A 700 -27.15 -8.24 3.04
C ASN A 700 -27.36 -6.72 3.20
N ASP A 701 -26.30 -6.00 3.58
CA ASP A 701 -26.29 -4.57 3.88
C ASP A 701 -25.52 -3.79 2.81
N GLU A 702 -26.26 -3.18 1.88
CA GLU A 702 -25.72 -2.38 0.78
C GLU A 702 -24.87 -1.18 1.24
N LYS A 703 -25.15 -0.62 2.42
CA LYS A 703 -24.35 0.50 2.93
C LYS A 703 -22.93 0.03 3.27
N LEU A 704 -22.78 -1.17 3.83
CA LEU A 704 -21.47 -1.75 4.12
C LEU A 704 -20.72 -2.16 2.86
N LEU A 705 -21.41 -2.72 1.87
CA LEU A 705 -20.81 -2.98 0.54
C LEU A 705 -20.33 -1.68 -0.11
N LYS A 706 -21.11 -0.59 0.00
CA LYS A 706 -20.69 0.72 -0.52
C LYS A 706 -19.53 1.32 0.26
N ILE A 707 -19.43 1.08 1.57
CA ILE A 707 -18.27 1.48 2.37
C ILE A 707 -17.02 0.71 1.92
N ALA A 708 -17.15 -0.60 1.64
CA ALA A 708 -16.04 -1.41 1.11
C ALA A 708 -15.57 -0.90 -0.26
N GLU A 709 -16.49 -0.72 -1.21
CA GLU A 709 -16.19 -0.11 -2.52
C GLU A 709 -15.59 1.29 -2.37
N GLY A 710 -16.06 2.04 -1.37
CA GLY A 710 -15.57 3.36 -1.02
C GLY A 710 -14.07 3.43 -0.75
N GLN A 711 -13.47 2.37 -0.20
CA GLN A 711 -12.02 2.32 0.03
C GLN A 711 -11.26 2.24 -1.29
N LEU A 712 -11.82 1.54 -2.28
CA LEU A 712 -11.29 1.52 -3.64
C LEU A 712 -11.43 2.91 -4.26
N GLU A 713 -12.62 3.53 -4.19
CA GLU A 713 -12.86 4.89 -4.70
C GLU A 713 -11.90 5.93 -4.09
N TRP A 714 -11.60 5.84 -2.79
CA TRP A 714 -10.63 6.70 -2.11
C TRP A 714 -9.24 6.57 -2.72
N ILE A 715 -8.78 5.34 -2.99
CA ILE A 715 -7.48 5.06 -3.60
C ILE A 715 -7.43 5.58 -5.05
N VAL A 716 -8.51 5.47 -5.81
CA VAL A 716 -8.62 5.98 -7.20
C VAL A 716 -9.46 7.24 -7.30
N GLY A 717 -8.96 8.32 -6.68
CA GLY A 717 -9.34 9.69 -7.01
C GLY A 717 -10.41 10.36 -6.15
N LYS A 718 -11.23 9.60 -5.42
CA LYS A 718 -12.27 10.16 -4.54
C LYS A 718 -11.70 10.51 -3.17
N ASN A 719 -10.66 11.33 -3.19
CA ASN A 719 -9.93 11.87 -2.05
C ASN A 719 -9.69 13.38 -2.26
N PRO A 720 -9.29 14.13 -1.22
CA PRO A 720 -9.08 15.58 -1.31
C PRO A 720 -8.11 16.05 -2.39
N PHE A 721 -7.22 15.17 -2.84
CA PHE A 721 -6.18 15.51 -3.80
C PHE A 721 -6.63 15.30 -5.25
N GLY A 722 -7.75 14.59 -5.49
CA GLY A 722 -8.18 14.20 -6.84
C GLY A 722 -7.12 13.38 -7.57
N GLN A 723 -6.34 12.61 -6.82
CA GLN A 723 -5.23 11.80 -7.32
C GLN A 723 -5.52 10.33 -7.12
N SER A 724 -5.19 9.52 -8.13
CA SER A 724 -5.08 8.09 -7.92
C SER A 724 -3.77 7.75 -7.20
N MET A 725 -3.87 6.92 -6.18
CA MET A 725 -2.73 6.29 -5.53
C MET A 725 -2.35 4.95 -6.20
N MET A 726 -3.16 4.43 -7.12
CA MET A 726 -2.79 3.24 -7.92
C MET A 726 -2.17 3.70 -9.23
N TYR A 727 -0.91 3.36 -9.47
CA TYR A 727 -0.18 3.85 -10.64
C TYR A 727 -0.78 3.26 -11.94
N GLY A 728 -1.15 4.10 -12.89
CA GLY A 728 -1.77 3.64 -14.15
C GLY A 728 -3.26 3.30 -14.07
N GLU A 729 -3.91 3.39 -12.90
CA GLU A 729 -5.36 3.34 -12.72
C GLU A 729 -5.89 4.70 -12.30
N GLY A 730 -7.05 5.11 -12.81
CA GLY A 730 -7.52 6.50 -12.68
C GLY A 730 -6.59 7.52 -13.34
N ASP A 731 -6.41 8.68 -12.69
CA ASP A 731 -5.70 9.86 -13.20
C ASP A 731 -4.93 10.58 -12.09
N ASN A 732 -4.01 11.45 -12.49
CA ASN A 732 -3.14 12.26 -11.61
C ASN A 732 -2.32 11.43 -10.61
N TYR A 733 -1.99 10.18 -10.94
CA TYR A 733 -1.06 9.40 -10.13
C TYR A 733 0.37 9.93 -10.30
N ALA A 734 1.09 10.05 -9.20
CA ALA A 734 2.51 10.37 -9.19
C ALA A 734 3.35 9.09 -9.18
N GLN A 735 4.60 9.20 -9.62
CA GLN A 735 5.60 8.15 -9.41
C GLN A 735 5.67 7.71 -7.94
N GLN A 736 5.91 6.42 -7.74
CA GLN A 736 5.95 5.78 -6.43
C GLN A 736 7.40 5.41 -6.06
N TYR A 737 7.59 4.96 -4.83
CA TYR A 737 8.89 4.48 -4.38
C TYR A 737 9.01 3.01 -4.80
N SER A 738 9.51 2.80 -6.02
CA SER A 738 9.78 1.50 -6.64
C SER A 738 11.24 1.42 -7.07
N VAL A 739 12.11 1.23 -6.07
CA VAL A 739 13.55 1.48 -6.18
C VAL A 739 14.25 0.52 -7.13
N LEU A 740 13.93 -0.78 -7.06
CA LEU A 740 14.66 -1.80 -7.81
C LEU A 740 13.96 -2.19 -9.12
N ASN A 741 12.65 -2.41 -9.10
CA ASN A 741 11.89 -2.83 -10.28
C ASN A 741 11.38 -1.66 -11.13
N GLY A 742 11.46 -0.41 -10.63
CA GLY A 742 10.94 0.79 -11.29
C GLY A 742 9.41 0.77 -11.42
N GLU A 743 8.83 1.83 -11.98
CA GLU A 743 7.37 2.03 -12.05
C GLU A 743 6.61 0.92 -12.79
N MET A 744 5.56 0.38 -12.17
CA MET A 744 4.74 -0.71 -12.71
C MET A 744 3.25 -0.34 -12.69
N VAL A 745 2.56 -0.56 -13.81
CA VAL A 745 1.11 -0.35 -13.85
C VAL A 745 0.42 -1.26 -12.83
N GLY A 746 -0.37 -0.65 -11.95
CA GLY A 746 -1.18 -1.29 -10.93
C GLY A 746 -0.54 -1.41 -9.55
N GLU A 747 0.66 -0.86 -9.37
CA GLU A 747 1.27 -0.75 -8.04
C GLU A 747 0.47 0.17 -7.12
N ILE A 748 0.43 -0.20 -5.84
CA ILE A 748 -0.31 0.51 -4.79
C ILE A 748 0.65 0.75 -3.62
N PRO A 749 0.81 2.01 -3.18
CA PRO A 749 1.80 2.36 -2.19
C PRO A 749 1.26 2.14 -0.77
N VAL A 750 2.12 2.27 0.24
CA VAL A 750 1.75 2.25 1.67
C VAL A 750 0.58 3.20 1.98
N GLY A 751 0.52 4.39 1.38
CA GLY A 751 -0.68 5.24 1.32
C GLY A 751 -0.62 6.54 2.10
N VAL A 752 -1.76 7.21 2.24
CA VAL A 752 -1.85 8.57 2.82
C VAL A 752 -1.39 8.60 4.27
N GLN A 753 -0.52 9.55 4.61
CA GLN A 753 -0.06 9.79 5.97
C GLN A 753 -0.73 11.03 6.61
N THR A 754 -0.36 11.37 7.85
CA THR A 754 -0.71 12.67 8.46
C THR A 754 0.52 13.57 8.56
N PHE A 755 0.29 14.88 8.50
CA PHE A 755 1.36 15.84 8.76
C PHE A 755 1.63 15.91 10.27
N ARG A 756 2.78 15.37 10.70
CA ARG A 756 3.20 15.36 12.12
C ARG A 756 2.14 14.75 13.04
N ASN A 757 1.60 15.49 14.01
CA ASN A 757 0.67 14.96 15.01
C ASN A 757 -0.81 15.24 14.68
N GLU A 758 -1.09 15.87 13.54
CA GLU A 758 -2.45 16.22 13.13
C GLU A 758 -3.29 14.99 12.75
N ASP A 759 -4.61 15.18 12.64
CA ASP A 759 -5.60 14.18 12.20
C ASP A 759 -6.22 14.57 10.83
N GLN A 760 -5.35 14.91 9.88
CA GLN A 760 -5.71 15.32 8.52
C GLN A 760 -4.83 14.62 7.48
N PRO A 761 -5.35 14.32 6.27
CA PRO A 761 -4.59 13.65 5.23
C PRO A 761 -3.43 14.52 4.75
N TYR A 762 -2.30 13.88 4.50
CA TYR A 762 -1.08 14.49 3.95
C TYR A 762 -0.49 13.54 2.90
N TRP A 763 -0.47 14.00 1.64
CA TRP A 763 0.00 13.26 0.47
C TRP A 763 0.92 14.12 -0.40
N PRO A 764 2.13 14.43 0.10
CA PRO A 764 3.07 15.32 -0.60
C PRO A 764 3.55 14.71 -1.92
N GLN A 765 4.09 15.55 -2.82
CA GLN A 765 4.76 15.05 -4.01
C GLN A 765 6.03 14.24 -3.65
N PHE A 766 6.68 14.57 -2.52
CA PHE A 766 7.82 13.84 -1.97
C PHE A 766 7.59 12.32 -2.00
N ASN A 767 8.65 11.58 -2.30
CA ASN A 767 8.58 10.17 -2.65
C ASN A 767 9.63 9.40 -1.86
N ASN A 768 9.20 8.58 -0.91
CA ASN A 768 10.09 7.81 -0.04
C ASN A 768 9.43 6.51 0.43
N ALA A 769 10.23 5.66 1.07
CA ALA A 769 9.84 4.33 1.50
C ALA A 769 8.68 4.32 2.51
N THR A 770 8.51 5.40 3.28
CA THR A 770 7.56 5.38 4.40
C THR A 770 6.11 5.29 3.93
N TYR A 771 5.70 6.13 2.98
CA TYR A 771 4.30 6.26 2.56
C TYR A 771 4.06 6.05 1.05
N LYS A 772 5.11 6.11 0.22
CA LYS A 772 5.01 5.89 -1.24
C LYS A 772 5.61 4.58 -1.72
N GLU A 773 6.17 3.75 -0.84
CA GLU A 773 6.67 2.43 -1.25
C GLU A 773 5.53 1.56 -1.76
N VAL A 774 5.74 0.96 -2.93
CA VAL A 774 4.82 -0.01 -3.52
C VAL A 774 4.81 -1.28 -2.69
N TRP A 775 3.65 -1.90 -2.47
CA TRP A 775 3.54 -3.12 -1.66
C TRP A 775 2.57 -4.12 -2.31
N VAL A 776 3.05 -5.33 -2.60
CA VAL A 776 2.23 -6.37 -3.28
C VAL A 776 1.03 -6.78 -2.41
N GLY A 777 1.18 -6.76 -1.08
CA GLY A 777 0.10 -7.05 -0.14
C GLY A 777 -1.09 -6.09 -0.27
N ASN A 778 -0.88 -4.84 -0.71
CA ASN A 778 -1.97 -3.90 -0.98
C ASN A 778 -2.74 -4.30 -2.24
N ALA A 779 -2.04 -4.73 -3.30
CA ALA A 779 -2.67 -5.25 -4.50
C ALA A 779 -3.47 -6.54 -4.22
N GLY A 780 -2.98 -7.42 -3.35
CA GLY A 780 -3.74 -8.58 -2.87
C GLY A 780 -5.05 -8.17 -2.18
N LYS A 781 -5.01 -7.21 -1.24
CA LYS A 781 -6.21 -6.75 -0.53
C LYS A 781 -7.19 -6.02 -1.44
N TRP A 782 -6.69 -5.26 -2.42
CA TRP A 782 -7.49 -4.68 -3.49
C TRP A 782 -8.28 -5.75 -4.25
N LEU A 783 -7.58 -6.80 -4.73
CA LEU A 783 -8.19 -7.93 -5.43
C LEU A 783 -9.24 -8.64 -4.57
N ALA A 784 -8.97 -8.82 -3.27
CA ALA A 784 -9.88 -9.47 -2.33
C ALA A 784 -11.20 -8.71 -2.16
N ILE A 785 -11.18 -7.36 -2.10
CA ILE A 785 -12.41 -6.55 -2.05
C ILE A 785 -13.16 -6.64 -3.38
N VAL A 786 -12.45 -6.47 -4.51
CA VAL A 786 -13.06 -6.53 -5.83
C VAL A 786 -13.73 -7.89 -6.06
N ALA A 787 -13.12 -8.98 -5.60
CA ALA A 787 -13.70 -10.32 -5.68
C ALA A 787 -15.05 -10.44 -4.94
N ASP A 788 -15.23 -9.74 -3.81
CA ASP A 788 -16.51 -9.73 -3.09
C ASP A 788 -17.56 -8.87 -3.78
N LEU A 789 -17.16 -7.71 -4.32
CA LEU A 789 -18.07 -6.78 -5.01
C LEU A 789 -18.60 -7.34 -6.35
N LEU A 790 -17.93 -8.33 -6.92
CA LEU A 790 -18.33 -8.99 -8.17
C LEU A 790 -19.30 -10.17 -7.97
N LYS A 791 -19.55 -10.59 -6.73
CA LYS A 791 -20.52 -11.65 -6.40
C LYS A 791 -21.93 -11.09 -6.47
#